data_AF-A0A7J5ZFN5-F1
#
_entry.id   AF-A0A7J5ZFN5-F1
#
_cell.length_a   1.000
_cell.length_b   1.000
_cell.length_c   1.000
_cell.angle_alpha   90.00
_cell.angle_beta   90.00
_cell.angle_gamma   90.00
#
_symmetry.space_group_name_H-M   'P 1'
#
loop_
_entity.id
_entity.type
_entity.pdbx_description
1 polymer ?
#
loop_
_entity_poly.entity_id
_entity_poly.type
_entity_poly.pdbx_seq_one_letter_code
_entity_poly.pdbx_strand_id
1 'polypeptide(L)'
;MFDFHGVPMVNFFTDNWENIQNFQARPDDILIATYPKAGTTWASYILDLLYFGQQERQTSVPIYDRVPFLEIFFPPHLSGKDQADNLPTSPRLIKTHFPVQFVPKSFWEQNCRMVYVARNAKDNMVSYFHFDRMNLAQPEPGDWSNFFQRFMEGKMVFGSWYDHVNVWWKKKESYPKIHYMFYEDMIEDTGREIDKLCSFLGLSPSAEDKMKVTGGAQFDNMKKDGMANYSTNPVMDFKISPFMRKGKVGDWKNHFTVAQSEQFDEDYKKKMKDATLRFRTKLLFSSSSCPFCGSTPRPELFDFHGVPMSHFFTDNWENIQNFQARPDDILIATYPKAGTTWASYILDLLYFGQQERQTSVPIYDRVPFLEIFIPPHLSGKDQADNLPTSPRLIKTHFPVQFVPKSFWEQNCRMVYVARNAKDNMVSYFHFDRMNLVQPEPGDWSNFFQRFMEGKMVFGSWYDHVNVWWKKKESYPKIHYMFYEDMIEDTGREIDKLCSFLGLSPSAEDKMKVTGGQFDNMKKDGMANYSTNPVMDFKISPFMRKGKVGDWKNHFTVAQSEQFDEDYKKKMKDATLQFRTKAPLDLNCLISMEFQCPTFSQTTGRTSKTFRPGPMIYLLQHTPKQQERQTSVPIYDRVPFLEIFIPPHLSGKDQADNLPTSPRLIKTHFPVQFVPKSFWEQNCRMVYVARNAKDNMVSYFHFDRMNLAQPEPGDWSNFFQRFMEGKMVFGSWYDHVNVWWKKKESYPKIHYMFYEDMIEDTGREIDKLCSFLGLSPSAEDKMKVTGGAQFDNMKKDGMANYSTNPVMDFKISPFMRKGKVGDWKNHFTVAQSEQFDEDYKKKMKDATLQFRTKKGTDLLDQLTTTPRLIKTHLPVQFLPKSFWEQNSTIVYVARNAKDTAMDRPTLFDFHGVSMIKQFTDSWEEVQNFKARPDDIVIEQHGSVTSWNYCFLGRHVQSASRQSLFMRECQYVQKGTDLLDQLTTTPRLIKTHLPVQFLPKSFWEQNSTIVYVARNAKDTAVSYYHFCRMNYCMPEPADWSTFLQNYMEGKGHGTRDGPTLFLPWEKENVLTRVKFDNMKTNKMTNFSTIHHMDQTVSPFMRKGKVGDWKNLFTVSQDEKFDEDYKQKMKNPTLQFCLDAEA
;
A
#
# COMPACT_ATOMS: atom_id res chain seq x y z
N MET A 1 -43.26 11.45 22.66
CA MET A 1 -42.75 10.94 23.94
C MET A 1 -43.04 11.96 25.02
N PHE A 2 -43.24 11.53 26.25
CA PHE A 2 -43.37 12.38 27.43
C PHE A 2 -42.69 11.69 28.63
N ASP A 3 -42.44 12.42 29.73
CA ASP A 3 -41.90 11.80 30.95
C ASP A 3 -43.00 11.07 31.72
N PHE A 4 -42.77 9.80 32.01
CA PHE A 4 -43.65 8.96 32.79
C PHE A 4 -42.87 8.45 34.02
N HIS A 5 -43.08 9.12 35.16
CA HIS A 5 -42.40 8.83 36.43
C HIS A 5 -40.86 8.78 36.32
N GLY A 6 -40.25 9.72 35.59
CA GLY A 6 -38.80 9.80 35.37
C GLY A 6 -38.27 8.94 34.22
N VAL A 7 -39.15 8.36 33.39
CA VAL A 7 -38.79 7.52 32.24
C VAL A 7 -39.53 8.02 31.00
N PRO A 8 -38.84 8.37 29.89
CA PRO A 8 -39.51 8.74 28.65
C PRO A 8 -40.32 7.57 28.06
N MET A 9 -41.60 7.82 27.80
CA MET A 9 -42.58 6.83 27.31
C MET A 9 -43.41 7.37 26.12
N VAL A 10 -44.28 6.50 25.59
CA VAL A 10 -45.30 6.83 24.59
C VAL A 10 -46.64 6.22 25.01
N ASN A 11 -47.73 6.88 24.60
CA ASN A 11 -49.13 6.54 24.88
C ASN A 11 -49.45 5.04 24.82
N PHE A 12 -49.01 4.36 23.75
CA PHE A 12 -49.28 2.94 23.52
C PHE A 12 -48.65 1.96 24.55
N PHE A 13 -47.88 2.47 25.53
CA PHE A 13 -47.37 1.72 26.69
C PHE A 13 -47.87 2.24 28.05
N THR A 14 -48.66 3.31 28.07
CA THR A 14 -49.09 4.03 29.29
C THR A 14 -50.61 4.23 29.39
N ASP A 15 -51.33 4.27 28.27
CA ASP A 15 -52.76 4.59 28.26
C ASP A 15 -53.62 3.47 28.87
N ASN A 16 -53.05 2.29 29.08
CA ASN A 16 -53.64 1.14 29.79
C ASN A 16 -52.99 0.89 31.17
N TRP A 17 -52.27 1.86 31.73
CA TRP A 17 -51.39 1.67 32.88
C TRP A 17 -52.09 1.12 34.13
N GLU A 18 -53.29 1.59 34.47
CA GLU A 18 -54.01 1.10 35.66
C GLU A 18 -54.33 -0.40 35.56
N ASN A 19 -54.70 -0.89 34.37
CA ASN A 19 -54.94 -2.32 34.13
C ASN A 19 -53.65 -3.14 34.14
N ILE A 20 -52.53 -2.54 33.72
CA ILE A 20 -51.19 -3.14 33.78
C ILE A 20 -50.70 -3.25 35.23
N GLN A 21 -50.86 -2.21 36.05
CA GLN A 21 -50.50 -2.24 37.48
C GLN A 21 -51.30 -3.30 38.26
N ASN A 22 -52.57 -3.47 37.91
CA ASN A 22 -53.48 -4.45 38.51
C ASN A 22 -53.38 -5.85 37.86
N PHE A 23 -52.44 -6.10 36.94
CA PHE A 23 -52.23 -7.41 36.34
C PHE A 23 -51.99 -8.50 37.39
N GLN A 24 -52.64 -9.64 37.24
CA GLN A 24 -52.52 -10.78 38.14
C GLN A 24 -51.61 -11.85 37.54
N ALA A 25 -50.35 -11.86 37.97
CA ALA A 25 -49.42 -12.94 37.66
C ALA A 25 -49.86 -14.26 38.35
N ARG A 26 -49.47 -15.39 37.76
CA ARG A 26 -49.62 -16.75 38.32
C ARG A 26 -48.25 -17.24 38.80
N PRO A 27 -48.14 -18.11 39.83
CA PRO A 27 -46.85 -18.59 40.35
C PRO A 27 -45.94 -19.29 39.32
N ASP A 28 -46.53 -19.83 38.26
CA ASP A 28 -45.85 -20.50 37.13
C ASP A 28 -45.42 -19.55 36.01
N ASP A 29 -45.92 -18.30 35.97
CA ASP A 29 -45.61 -17.33 34.91
C ASP A 29 -44.10 -17.06 34.76
N ILE A 30 -43.68 -16.83 33.52
CA ILE A 30 -42.31 -16.50 33.15
C ILE A 30 -42.29 -15.16 32.42
N LEU A 31 -41.68 -14.15 33.07
CA LEU A 31 -41.53 -12.80 32.54
C LEU A 31 -40.19 -12.64 31.82
N ILE A 32 -40.25 -12.30 30.54
CA ILE A 32 -39.09 -12.09 29.66
C ILE A 32 -38.85 -10.58 29.53
N ALA A 33 -37.98 -10.06 30.38
CA ALA A 33 -37.68 -8.64 30.46
C ALA A 33 -36.40 -8.29 29.69
N THR A 34 -36.39 -7.15 29.00
CA THR A 34 -35.22 -6.70 28.22
C THR A 34 -35.27 -5.20 28.01
N TYR A 35 -34.15 -4.49 27.99
CA TYR A 35 -34.13 -3.19 27.30
C TYR A 35 -34.39 -3.44 25.79
N PRO A 36 -35.11 -2.54 25.07
CA PRO A 36 -35.42 -2.72 23.66
C PRO A 36 -34.25 -3.20 22.80
N LYS A 37 -34.51 -4.21 21.96
CA LYS A 37 -33.56 -4.81 20.99
C LYS A 37 -32.34 -5.51 21.61
N ALA A 38 -32.42 -5.89 22.89
CA ALA A 38 -31.40 -6.69 23.57
C ALA A 38 -31.50 -8.22 23.34
N GLY A 39 -32.56 -8.74 22.71
CA GLY A 39 -32.67 -10.18 22.38
C GLY A 39 -34.04 -10.83 22.64
N THR A 40 -35.04 -10.04 23.04
CA THR A 40 -36.37 -10.46 23.52
C THR A 40 -37.02 -11.58 22.70
N THR A 41 -37.17 -11.40 21.38
CA THR A 41 -37.77 -12.39 20.48
C THR A 41 -37.03 -13.73 20.50
N TRP A 42 -35.71 -13.71 20.70
CA TRP A 42 -34.88 -14.91 20.69
C TRP A 42 -35.09 -15.73 21.97
N ALA A 43 -35.04 -15.07 23.14
CA ALA A 43 -35.39 -15.72 24.41
C ALA A 43 -36.85 -16.18 24.43
N SER A 44 -37.78 -15.39 23.87
CA SER A 44 -39.19 -15.78 23.71
C SER A 44 -39.35 -17.06 22.89
N TYR A 45 -38.64 -17.16 21.77
CA TYR A 45 -38.71 -18.32 20.87
C TYR A 45 -38.02 -19.56 21.46
N ILE A 46 -36.89 -19.40 22.17
CA ILE A 46 -36.25 -20.48 22.92
C ILE A 46 -37.17 -21.00 24.02
N LEU A 47 -37.79 -20.12 24.82
CA LEU A 47 -38.72 -20.51 25.89
C LEU A 47 -39.98 -21.18 25.34
N ASP A 48 -40.53 -20.69 24.24
CA ASP A 48 -41.70 -21.28 23.59
C ASP A 48 -41.42 -22.70 23.06
N LEU A 49 -40.24 -22.91 22.47
CA LEU A 49 -39.79 -24.24 22.05
C LEU A 49 -39.53 -25.18 23.24
N LEU A 50 -38.89 -24.69 24.31
CA LEU A 50 -38.57 -25.47 25.51
C LEU A 50 -39.80 -25.93 26.29
N TYR A 51 -40.86 -25.10 26.35
CA TYR A 51 -42.08 -25.44 27.09
C TYR A 51 -43.14 -26.16 26.24
N PHE A 52 -43.25 -25.86 24.93
CA PHE A 52 -44.41 -26.29 24.16
C PHE A 52 -44.11 -27.19 22.97
N GLY A 53 -42.93 -27.09 22.32
CA GLY A 53 -42.36 -28.07 21.36
C GLY A 53 -43.18 -28.52 20.12
N GLN A 54 -44.46 -28.18 20.04
CA GLN A 54 -45.43 -28.68 19.06
C GLN A 54 -45.41 -27.85 17.78
N GLN A 55 -44.85 -28.43 16.70
CA GLN A 55 -44.62 -27.76 15.41
C GLN A 55 -45.82 -26.92 14.93
N GLU A 56 -47.05 -27.41 15.07
CA GLU A 56 -48.26 -26.70 14.67
C GLU A 56 -48.39 -25.31 15.32
N ARG A 57 -48.15 -25.17 16.63
CA ARG A 57 -48.21 -23.86 17.31
C ARG A 57 -47.08 -22.94 16.87
N GLN A 58 -45.90 -23.49 16.58
CA GLN A 58 -44.76 -22.71 16.07
C GLN A 58 -44.97 -22.23 14.63
N THR A 59 -45.66 -22.99 13.76
CA THR A 59 -45.88 -22.64 12.34
C THR A 59 -47.17 -21.86 12.07
N SER A 60 -48.17 -21.91 12.96
CA SER A 60 -49.46 -21.23 12.78
C SER A 60 -49.64 -19.93 13.57
N VAL A 61 -48.94 -19.75 14.70
CA VAL A 61 -49.14 -18.60 15.60
C VAL A 61 -47.89 -17.71 15.66
N PRO A 62 -47.99 -16.38 15.41
CA PRO A 62 -46.86 -15.47 15.54
C PRO A 62 -46.30 -15.40 16.98
N ILE A 63 -44.99 -15.21 17.11
CA ILE A 63 -44.27 -15.15 18.38
C ILE A 63 -44.71 -13.96 19.26
N TYR A 64 -45.31 -12.92 18.66
CA TYR A 64 -45.86 -11.80 19.42
C TYR A 64 -47.20 -12.11 20.08
N ASP A 65 -47.97 -13.08 19.55
CA ASP A 65 -49.22 -13.58 20.14
C ASP A 65 -48.94 -14.79 21.07
N ARG A 66 -47.97 -15.65 20.71
CA ARG A 66 -47.50 -16.75 21.59
C ARG A 66 -46.88 -16.26 22.90
N VAL A 67 -46.25 -15.09 22.86
CA VAL A 67 -45.60 -14.43 24.01
C VAL A 67 -46.04 -12.96 24.03
N PRO A 68 -47.21 -12.64 24.62
CA PRO A 68 -47.77 -11.28 24.63
C PRO A 68 -46.83 -10.22 25.20
N PHE A 69 -46.88 -9.02 24.63
CA PHE A 69 -46.08 -7.88 25.06
C PHE A 69 -46.86 -7.07 26.10
N LEU A 70 -46.64 -7.33 27.39
CA LEU A 70 -47.52 -6.94 28.51
C LEU A 70 -48.06 -5.50 28.42
N GLU A 71 -47.18 -4.54 28.18
CA GLU A 71 -47.50 -3.12 28.15
C GLU A 71 -48.17 -2.61 26.86
N ILE A 72 -48.27 -3.41 25.79
CA ILE A 72 -48.76 -2.93 24.50
C ILE A 72 -50.27 -2.64 24.51
N PHE A 73 -50.67 -1.46 24.02
CA PHE A 73 -52.07 -1.10 23.84
C PHE A 73 -52.28 -0.27 22.56
N PHE A 74 -53.03 -0.83 21.61
CA PHE A 74 -53.41 -0.18 20.36
C PHE A 74 -54.91 -0.40 20.10
N PRO A 75 -55.81 0.45 20.62
CA PRO A 75 -57.23 0.37 20.30
C PRO A 75 -57.48 0.35 18.78
N PRO A 76 -58.36 -0.51 18.24
CA PRO A 76 -59.30 -1.40 18.94
C PRO A 76 -58.77 -2.84 19.21
N HIS A 77 -57.47 -3.09 19.04
CA HIS A 77 -56.88 -4.41 19.29
C HIS A 77 -56.80 -4.74 20.80
N LEU A 78 -56.85 -6.03 21.15
CA LEU A 78 -56.66 -6.51 22.53
C LEU A 78 -55.31 -6.04 23.09
N SER A 79 -55.31 -5.55 24.33
CA SER A 79 -54.06 -5.16 25.01
C SER A 79 -53.16 -6.37 25.28
N GLY A 80 -51.86 -6.16 25.44
CA GLY A 80 -50.90 -7.22 25.79
C GLY A 80 -51.18 -7.87 27.14
N LYS A 81 -51.73 -7.09 28.08
CA LYS A 81 -52.33 -7.56 29.33
C LYS A 81 -53.46 -8.55 29.03
N ASP A 82 -54.44 -8.18 28.21
CA ASP A 82 -55.61 -9.05 27.94
C ASP A 82 -55.23 -10.29 27.11
N GLN A 83 -54.26 -10.17 26.21
CA GLN A 83 -53.65 -11.31 25.52
C GLN A 83 -52.97 -12.26 26.54
N ALA A 84 -52.24 -11.74 27.53
CA ALA A 84 -51.61 -12.53 28.58
C ALA A 84 -52.63 -13.19 29.53
N ASP A 85 -53.76 -12.55 29.83
CA ASP A 85 -54.83 -13.17 30.62
C ASP A 85 -55.52 -14.31 29.87
N ASN A 86 -55.76 -14.14 28.57
CA ASN A 86 -56.38 -15.13 27.69
C ASN A 86 -55.42 -16.21 27.15
N LEU A 87 -54.14 -16.23 27.57
CA LEU A 87 -53.22 -17.31 27.19
C LEU A 87 -53.72 -18.67 27.72
N PRO A 88 -53.94 -19.68 26.84
CA PRO A 88 -54.40 -21.01 27.25
C PRO A 88 -53.26 -21.89 27.81
N THR A 89 -52.01 -21.42 27.82
CA THR A 89 -50.84 -22.20 28.25
C THR A 89 -50.51 -21.99 29.74
N SER A 90 -50.07 -23.07 30.38
CA SER A 90 -49.31 -23.04 31.63
C SER A 90 -47.92 -23.64 31.34
N PRO A 91 -46.81 -22.96 31.66
CA PRO A 91 -46.74 -21.58 32.15
C PRO A 91 -47.24 -20.54 31.12
N ARG A 92 -47.51 -19.31 31.55
CA ARG A 92 -47.61 -18.18 30.60
C ARG A 92 -46.21 -17.63 30.33
N LEU A 93 -45.88 -17.47 29.05
CA LEU A 93 -44.71 -16.71 28.61
C LEU A 93 -45.16 -15.29 28.28
N ILE A 94 -44.63 -14.31 29.02
CA ILE A 94 -45.01 -12.89 28.89
C ILE A 94 -43.73 -12.10 28.66
N LYS A 95 -43.70 -11.14 27.73
CA LYS A 95 -42.52 -10.29 27.49
C LYS A 95 -42.79 -8.83 27.88
N THR A 96 -41.74 -8.13 28.32
CA THR A 96 -41.80 -6.70 28.65
C THR A 96 -40.48 -5.98 28.33
N HIS A 97 -40.59 -4.67 28.13
CA HIS A 97 -39.51 -3.69 28.04
C HIS A 97 -39.46 -2.75 29.25
N PHE A 98 -40.26 -2.99 30.30
CA PHE A 98 -40.25 -2.16 31.49
C PHE A 98 -38.94 -2.22 32.32
N PRO A 99 -38.47 -1.05 32.79
CA PRO A 99 -37.64 -0.94 34.00
C PRO A 99 -38.29 -1.64 35.21
N VAL A 100 -37.47 -2.12 36.15
CA VAL A 100 -37.91 -2.89 37.34
C VAL A 100 -39.05 -2.21 38.11
N GLN A 101 -39.03 -0.87 38.23
CA GLN A 101 -40.05 -0.11 38.97
C GLN A 101 -41.45 -0.12 38.34
N PHE A 102 -41.60 -0.56 37.08
CA PHE A 102 -42.89 -0.66 36.41
C PHE A 102 -43.37 -2.11 36.20
N VAL A 103 -42.58 -3.11 36.59
CA VAL A 103 -43.03 -4.51 36.60
C VAL A 103 -44.15 -4.69 37.64
N PRO A 104 -45.34 -5.19 37.28
CA PRO A 104 -46.48 -5.32 38.20
C PRO A 104 -46.14 -6.08 39.48
N LYS A 105 -46.71 -5.63 40.61
CA LYS A 105 -46.36 -6.13 41.95
C LYS A 105 -46.55 -7.64 42.09
N SER A 106 -47.61 -8.17 41.46
CA SER A 106 -47.98 -9.58 41.47
C SER A 106 -46.85 -10.52 41.02
N PHE A 107 -46.00 -10.12 40.06
CA PHE A 107 -44.86 -10.97 39.63
C PHE A 107 -43.83 -11.19 40.75
N TRP A 108 -43.65 -10.21 41.65
CA TRP A 108 -42.75 -10.33 42.80
C TRP A 108 -43.43 -11.06 43.96
N GLU A 109 -44.71 -10.78 44.19
CA GLU A 109 -45.54 -11.35 45.27
C GLU A 109 -45.80 -12.84 45.06
N GLN A 110 -46.12 -13.26 43.83
CA GLN A 110 -46.27 -14.67 43.43
C GLN A 110 -44.92 -15.37 43.22
N ASN A 111 -43.80 -14.67 43.43
CA ASN A 111 -42.44 -15.21 43.30
C ASN A 111 -42.22 -15.86 41.92
N CYS A 112 -42.63 -15.18 40.84
CA CYS A 112 -42.55 -15.67 39.46
C CYS A 112 -41.10 -15.78 38.98
N ARG A 113 -40.86 -16.55 37.91
CA ARG A 113 -39.54 -16.63 37.26
C ARG A 113 -39.39 -15.51 36.23
N MET A 114 -38.19 -14.95 36.16
CA MET A 114 -37.87 -13.87 35.24
C MET A 114 -36.60 -14.22 34.45
N VAL A 115 -36.62 -13.93 33.16
CA VAL A 115 -35.47 -14.06 32.26
C VAL A 115 -35.17 -12.67 31.72
N TYR A 116 -34.04 -12.09 32.14
CA TYR A 116 -33.56 -10.82 31.64
C TYR A 116 -32.46 -11.03 30.59
N VAL A 117 -32.59 -10.41 29.41
CA VAL A 117 -31.51 -10.41 28.40
C VAL A 117 -30.96 -9.00 28.23
N ALA A 118 -29.66 -8.86 28.46
CA ALA A 118 -28.90 -7.64 28.24
C ALA A 118 -28.08 -7.73 26.94
N ARG A 119 -27.69 -6.59 26.37
CA ARG A 119 -26.83 -6.53 25.17
C ARG A 119 -25.92 -5.32 25.24
N ASN A 120 -24.72 -5.40 24.68
CA ASN A 120 -23.78 -4.27 24.66
C ASN A 120 -24.41 -3.03 24.02
N ALA A 121 -24.21 -1.86 24.65
CA ALA A 121 -24.91 -0.63 24.31
C ALA A 121 -24.73 -0.19 22.85
N LYS A 122 -23.55 -0.42 22.25
CA LYS A 122 -23.25 0.07 20.89
C LYS A 122 -24.02 -0.72 19.80
N ASP A 123 -24.03 -2.05 19.85
CA ASP A 123 -24.89 -2.83 18.93
C ASP A 123 -26.37 -2.65 19.25
N ASN A 124 -26.71 -2.47 20.53
CA ASN A 124 -28.08 -2.24 20.96
C ASN A 124 -28.64 -0.92 20.39
N MET A 125 -27.90 0.19 20.52
CA MET A 125 -28.21 1.50 19.92
C MET A 125 -28.44 1.41 18.40
N VAL A 126 -27.52 0.78 17.66
CA VAL A 126 -27.68 0.56 16.21
C VAL A 126 -28.90 -0.30 15.88
N SER A 127 -29.15 -1.33 16.70
CA SER A 127 -30.32 -2.21 16.52
C SER A 127 -31.64 -1.52 16.88
N TYR A 128 -31.61 -0.46 17.69
CA TYR A 128 -32.75 0.40 18.04
C TYR A 128 -32.99 1.44 16.95
N PHE A 129 -31.95 2.14 16.45
CA PHE A 129 -32.06 3.07 15.32
C PHE A 129 -32.73 2.43 14.10
N HIS A 130 -32.30 1.22 13.72
CA HIS A 130 -32.93 0.48 12.62
C HIS A 130 -34.35 -0.03 12.91
N PHE A 131 -34.75 -0.14 14.19
CA PHE A 131 -36.10 -0.53 14.58
C PHE A 131 -37.06 0.65 14.55
N ASP A 132 -36.67 1.80 15.09
CA ASP A 132 -37.50 3.01 15.08
C ASP A 132 -37.68 3.56 13.66
N ARG A 133 -36.75 3.25 12.75
CA ARG A 133 -36.90 3.52 11.31
C ARG A 133 -37.93 2.64 10.60
N MET A 134 -38.31 1.49 11.15
CA MET A 134 -39.25 0.54 10.50
C MET A 134 -40.53 0.28 11.31
N ASN A 135 -40.56 0.59 12.61
CA ASN A 135 -41.74 0.48 13.45
C ASN A 135 -42.54 1.79 13.38
N LEU A 136 -43.64 1.78 12.64
CA LEU A 136 -44.49 2.94 12.36
C LEU A 136 -45.18 3.55 13.60
N ALA A 137 -45.11 2.87 14.76
CA ALA A 137 -45.64 3.37 16.03
C ALA A 137 -44.58 3.92 16.99
N GLN A 138 -43.29 3.93 16.61
CA GLN A 138 -42.24 4.59 17.38
C GLN A 138 -42.12 6.09 17.02
N PRO A 139 -41.61 6.93 17.95
CA PRO A 139 -41.23 8.30 17.62
C PRO A 139 -40.17 8.31 16.53
N GLU A 140 -40.22 9.30 15.62
CA GLU A 140 -39.23 9.39 14.54
C GLU A 140 -37.78 9.38 15.11
N PRO A 141 -36.89 8.52 14.58
CA PRO A 141 -35.52 8.44 15.05
C PRO A 141 -34.66 9.65 14.64
N GLY A 142 -35.03 10.32 13.55
CA GLY A 142 -34.21 11.34 12.90
C GLY A 142 -32.98 10.75 12.21
N ASP A 143 -31.93 11.55 12.06
CA ASP A 143 -30.63 11.08 11.56
C ASP A 143 -29.85 10.30 12.64
N TRP A 144 -28.83 9.56 12.21
CA TRP A 144 -28.00 8.76 13.12
C TRP A 144 -27.32 9.61 14.21
N SER A 145 -26.92 10.84 13.92
CA SER A 145 -26.25 11.71 14.91
C SER A 145 -27.20 12.17 16.01
N ASN A 146 -28.43 12.58 15.66
CA ASN A 146 -29.46 12.95 16.62
C ASN A 146 -29.93 11.74 17.46
N PHE A 147 -30.07 10.57 16.84
CA PHE A 147 -30.39 9.33 17.55
C PHE A 147 -29.29 8.95 18.55
N PHE A 148 -28.03 9.02 18.13
CA PHE A 148 -26.85 8.73 18.96
C PHE A 148 -26.80 9.63 20.22
N GLN A 149 -27.02 10.95 20.08
CA GLN A 149 -27.07 11.85 21.23
C GLN A 149 -28.28 11.54 22.14
N ARG A 150 -29.49 11.36 21.59
CA ARG A 150 -30.69 10.96 22.36
C ARG A 150 -30.46 9.69 23.18
N PHE A 151 -29.78 8.70 22.62
CA PHE A 151 -29.48 7.45 23.32
C PHE A 151 -28.51 7.67 24.49
N MET A 152 -27.43 8.43 24.32
CA MET A 152 -26.51 8.76 25.42
C MET A 152 -27.18 9.60 26.50
N GLU A 153 -28.06 10.52 26.13
CA GLU A 153 -28.88 11.32 27.06
C GLU A 153 -30.00 10.53 27.75
N GLY A 154 -30.23 9.27 27.38
CA GLY A 154 -31.33 8.45 27.91
C GLY A 154 -32.73 8.84 27.41
N LYS A 155 -32.83 9.70 26.38
CA LYS A 155 -34.07 10.17 25.76
C LYS A 155 -34.62 9.19 24.72
N MET A 156 -34.69 7.93 25.12
CA MET A 156 -35.27 6.80 24.39
C MET A 156 -36.56 6.34 25.07
N VAL A 157 -37.44 5.64 24.36
CA VAL A 157 -38.60 4.99 25.00
C VAL A 157 -38.08 3.89 25.93
N PHE A 158 -38.67 3.75 27.12
CA PHE A 158 -38.12 2.97 28.25
C PHE A 158 -36.81 3.53 28.85
N GLY A 159 -36.38 4.72 28.41
CA GLY A 159 -35.38 5.57 29.05
C GLY A 159 -33.91 5.17 28.83
N SER A 160 -33.10 5.41 29.85
CA SER A 160 -31.65 5.21 29.81
C SER A 160 -31.28 3.72 29.79
N TRP A 161 -30.58 3.28 28.74
CA TRP A 161 -30.00 1.93 28.65
C TRP A 161 -29.17 1.58 29.90
N TYR A 162 -28.37 2.54 30.38
CA TYR A 162 -27.48 2.36 31.53
C TYR A 162 -28.25 2.00 32.80
N ASP A 163 -29.28 2.79 33.11
CA ASP A 163 -30.08 2.61 34.31
C ASP A 163 -30.95 1.35 34.19
N HIS A 164 -31.49 1.08 33.01
CA HIS A 164 -32.28 -0.12 32.74
C HIS A 164 -31.47 -1.41 32.98
N VAL A 165 -30.26 -1.53 32.44
CA VAL A 165 -29.44 -2.74 32.66
C VAL A 165 -28.92 -2.84 34.09
N ASN A 166 -28.50 -1.73 34.71
CA ASN A 166 -27.94 -1.75 36.06
C ASN A 166 -29.01 -2.01 37.14
N VAL A 167 -30.22 -1.47 37.01
CA VAL A 167 -31.31 -1.69 37.97
C VAL A 167 -31.80 -3.15 37.89
N TRP A 168 -31.94 -3.72 36.68
CA TRP A 168 -32.26 -5.15 36.53
C TRP A 168 -31.14 -6.06 37.04
N TRP A 169 -29.86 -5.69 36.84
CA TRP A 169 -28.72 -6.43 37.39
C TRP A 169 -28.67 -6.39 38.91
N LYS A 170 -28.88 -5.22 39.53
CA LYS A 170 -28.98 -5.10 41.00
C LYS A 170 -30.19 -5.83 41.57
N LYS A 171 -31.33 -5.83 40.86
CA LYS A 171 -32.54 -6.54 41.30
C LYS A 171 -32.29 -8.05 41.42
N LYS A 172 -31.52 -8.65 40.50
CA LYS A 172 -31.08 -10.06 40.53
C LYS A 172 -30.39 -10.44 41.84
N GLU A 173 -29.54 -9.56 42.38
CA GLU A 173 -28.83 -9.79 43.65
C GLU A 173 -29.80 -9.95 44.83
N SER A 174 -30.93 -9.23 44.80
CA SER A 174 -31.99 -9.28 45.82
C SER A 174 -33.11 -10.29 45.55
N TYR A 175 -33.15 -10.90 44.36
CA TYR A 175 -34.28 -11.72 43.90
C TYR A 175 -33.75 -12.88 43.03
N PRO A 176 -33.52 -14.07 43.61
CA PRO A 176 -32.77 -15.16 42.94
C PRO A 176 -33.51 -15.80 41.76
N LYS A 177 -34.81 -15.52 41.58
CA LYS A 177 -35.59 -15.94 40.40
C LYS A 177 -35.45 -15.01 39.18
N ILE A 178 -34.37 -14.23 39.08
CA ILE A 178 -33.95 -13.59 37.82
C ILE A 178 -32.77 -14.35 37.22
N HIS A 179 -33.00 -14.98 36.07
CA HIS A 179 -31.92 -15.45 35.19
C HIS A 179 -31.47 -14.28 34.30
N TYR A 180 -30.22 -13.85 34.43
CA TYR A 180 -29.69 -12.70 33.69
C TYR A 180 -28.69 -13.17 32.64
N MET A 181 -29.06 -13.03 31.38
CA MET A 181 -28.34 -13.50 30.19
C MET A 181 -27.75 -12.32 29.41
N PHE A 182 -26.76 -12.61 28.57
CA PHE A 182 -26.22 -11.65 27.60
C PHE A 182 -26.48 -12.13 26.17
N TYR A 183 -26.96 -11.24 25.32
CA TYR A 183 -27.09 -11.47 23.87
C TYR A 183 -25.77 -11.92 23.25
N GLU A 184 -24.67 -11.35 23.75
CA GLU A 184 -23.32 -11.74 23.39
C GLU A 184 -23.10 -13.24 23.62
N ASP A 185 -23.34 -13.73 24.83
CA ASP A 185 -23.16 -15.12 25.22
C ASP A 185 -24.09 -16.06 24.42
N MET A 186 -25.31 -15.63 24.11
CA MET A 186 -26.25 -16.39 23.27
C MET A 186 -25.78 -16.56 21.81
N ILE A 187 -25.10 -15.55 21.22
CA ILE A 187 -24.46 -15.65 19.89
C ILE A 187 -23.17 -16.46 19.96
N GLU A 188 -22.48 -16.41 21.10
CA GLU A 188 -21.23 -17.13 21.34
C GLU A 188 -21.45 -18.65 21.37
N ASP A 189 -22.42 -19.10 22.17
CA ASP A 189 -22.77 -20.50 22.39
C ASP A 189 -24.24 -20.61 22.83
N THR A 190 -25.14 -20.71 21.83
CA THR A 190 -26.58 -20.83 22.09
C THR A 190 -26.93 -22.10 22.88
N GLY A 191 -26.14 -23.17 22.75
CA GLY A 191 -26.39 -24.44 23.46
C GLY A 191 -26.15 -24.33 24.97
N ARG A 192 -25.03 -23.72 25.36
CA ARG A 192 -24.67 -23.44 26.76
C ARG A 192 -25.63 -22.46 27.43
N GLU A 193 -26.09 -21.43 26.72
CA GLU A 193 -27.09 -20.51 27.26
C GLU A 193 -28.49 -21.17 27.36
N ILE A 194 -28.82 -22.12 26.48
CA ILE A 194 -29.99 -23.01 26.65
C ILE A 194 -29.82 -23.91 27.88
N ASP A 195 -28.65 -24.51 28.12
CA ASP A 195 -28.41 -25.36 29.31
C ASP A 195 -28.55 -24.59 30.63
N LYS A 196 -27.96 -23.39 30.70
CA LYS A 196 -28.11 -22.47 31.84
C LYS A 196 -29.58 -22.13 32.10
N LEU A 197 -30.34 -21.87 31.02
CA LEU A 197 -31.75 -21.55 31.09
C LEU A 197 -32.59 -22.76 31.52
N CYS A 198 -32.37 -23.95 30.95
CA CYS A 198 -33.00 -25.20 31.38
C CYS A 198 -32.75 -25.49 32.86
N SER A 199 -31.50 -25.34 33.32
CA SER A 199 -31.11 -25.51 34.72
C SER A 199 -31.87 -24.56 35.65
N PHE A 200 -32.02 -23.29 35.26
CA PHE A 200 -32.80 -22.29 36.00
C PHE A 200 -34.32 -22.58 36.01
N LEU A 201 -34.84 -23.15 34.92
CA LEU A 201 -36.25 -23.50 34.76
C LEU A 201 -36.61 -24.86 35.37
N GLY A 202 -35.63 -25.66 35.80
CA GLY A 202 -35.84 -27.04 36.24
C GLY A 202 -36.30 -27.97 35.11
N LEU A 203 -35.89 -27.68 33.87
CA LEU A 203 -36.23 -28.47 32.68
C LEU A 203 -35.08 -29.41 32.32
N SER A 204 -35.44 -30.64 31.96
CA SER A 204 -34.52 -31.68 31.46
C SER A 204 -34.99 -32.15 30.08
N PRO A 205 -34.88 -31.32 29.02
CA PRO A 205 -35.29 -31.71 27.67
C PRO A 205 -34.43 -32.88 27.15
N SER A 206 -34.99 -33.69 26.26
CA SER A 206 -34.22 -34.76 25.61
C SER A 206 -33.09 -34.18 24.76
N ALA A 207 -32.07 -34.99 24.44
CA ALA A 207 -30.99 -34.57 23.54
C ALA A 207 -31.54 -34.16 22.16
N GLU A 208 -32.58 -34.85 21.67
CA GLU A 208 -33.25 -34.54 20.41
C GLU A 208 -33.98 -33.20 20.47
N ASP A 209 -34.74 -32.94 21.55
CA ASP A 209 -35.50 -31.70 21.70
C ASP A 209 -34.57 -30.50 21.96
N LYS A 210 -33.49 -30.70 22.70
CA LYS A 210 -32.42 -29.71 22.84
C LYS A 210 -31.77 -29.39 21.49
N MET A 211 -31.57 -30.39 20.61
CA MET A 211 -31.12 -30.15 19.23
C MET A 211 -32.17 -29.41 18.39
N LYS A 212 -33.46 -29.74 18.50
CA LYS A 212 -34.56 -29.00 17.84
C LYS A 212 -34.59 -27.54 18.28
N VAL A 213 -34.51 -27.27 19.59
CA VAL A 213 -34.49 -25.91 20.15
C VAL A 213 -33.26 -25.15 19.65
N THR A 214 -32.06 -25.74 19.76
CA THR A 214 -30.80 -25.10 19.35
C THR A 214 -30.75 -24.83 17.85
N GLY A 215 -31.30 -25.73 17.02
CA GLY A 215 -31.39 -25.59 15.57
C GLY A 215 -32.46 -24.58 15.12
N GLY A 216 -33.65 -24.63 15.73
CA GLY A 216 -34.73 -23.69 15.46
C GLY A 216 -34.36 -22.25 15.86
N ALA A 217 -33.69 -22.09 17.00
CA ALA A 217 -33.22 -20.81 17.51
C ALA A 217 -32.01 -20.22 16.75
N GLN A 218 -31.52 -20.85 15.68
CA GLN A 218 -30.49 -20.25 14.83
C GLN A 218 -31.03 -19.02 14.09
N PHE A 219 -30.23 -17.95 14.02
CA PHE A 219 -30.67 -16.67 13.45
C PHE A 219 -31.22 -16.78 12.02
N ASP A 220 -30.55 -17.54 11.14
CA ASP A 220 -30.98 -17.69 9.74
C ASP A 220 -32.24 -18.57 9.58
N ASN A 221 -32.62 -19.33 10.62
CA ASN A 221 -33.88 -20.08 10.66
C ASN A 221 -35.00 -19.16 11.20
N MET A 222 -34.79 -18.52 12.35
CA MET A 222 -35.70 -17.50 12.90
C MET A 222 -35.95 -16.31 11.96
N LYS A 223 -35.04 -16.03 11.02
CA LYS A 223 -35.19 -15.00 9.99
C LYS A 223 -36.10 -15.42 8.83
N LYS A 224 -36.15 -16.72 8.50
CA LYS A 224 -37.01 -17.29 7.46
C LYS A 224 -38.41 -17.61 7.99
N ASP A 225 -38.51 -17.99 9.26
CA ASP A 225 -39.79 -18.23 9.93
C ASP A 225 -40.63 -16.95 10.01
N GLY A 226 -41.73 -16.89 9.26
CA GLY A 226 -42.70 -15.80 9.28
C GLY A 226 -43.38 -15.61 10.63
N MET A 227 -43.47 -16.66 11.46
CA MET A 227 -44.02 -16.59 12.81
C MET A 227 -43.01 -16.02 13.81
N ALA A 228 -41.69 -16.08 13.57
CA ALA A 228 -40.67 -15.50 14.44
C ALA A 228 -40.13 -14.14 13.96
N ASN A 229 -40.12 -13.89 12.65
CA ASN A 229 -39.42 -12.75 12.05
C ASN A 229 -40.22 -11.42 12.04
N TYR A 230 -41.49 -11.43 12.47
CA TYR A 230 -42.45 -10.30 12.48
C TYR A 230 -42.99 -9.85 11.10
N SER A 231 -42.79 -10.59 10.00
CA SER A 231 -43.25 -10.19 8.66
C SER A 231 -44.78 -10.14 8.49
N THR A 232 -45.52 -10.73 9.43
CA THR A 232 -46.99 -10.69 9.52
C THR A 232 -47.52 -9.43 10.24
N ASN A 233 -46.66 -8.63 10.87
CA ASN A 233 -47.09 -7.49 11.69
C ASN A 233 -47.17 -6.19 10.84
N PRO A 234 -48.36 -5.58 10.68
CA PRO A 234 -48.55 -4.45 9.75
C PRO A 234 -47.92 -3.13 10.22
N VAL A 235 -47.46 -3.03 11.47
CA VAL A 235 -46.79 -1.84 12.02
C VAL A 235 -45.30 -1.79 11.62
N MET A 236 -44.79 -2.84 10.96
CA MET A 236 -43.36 -3.06 10.68
C MET A 236 -43.08 -2.93 9.17
N ASP A 237 -42.46 -1.84 8.70
CA ASP A 237 -42.08 -1.69 7.28
C ASP A 237 -40.72 -2.36 6.97
N PHE A 238 -40.80 -3.61 6.50
CA PHE A 238 -39.65 -4.40 6.07
C PHE A 238 -38.90 -3.81 4.86
N LYS A 239 -39.48 -2.84 4.13
CA LYS A 239 -38.78 -2.12 3.04
C LYS A 239 -37.71 -1.17 3.59
N ILE A 240 -37.89 -0.64 4.81
CA ILE A 240 -36.95 0.29 5.43
C ILE A 240 -35.87 -0.48 6.21
N SER A 241 -36.26 -1.51 6.96
CA SER A 241 -35.33 -2.48 7.56
C SER A 241 -36.06 -3.76 7.95
N PRO A 242 -35.53 -4.96 7.68
CA PRO A 242 -36.08 -6.19 8.24
C PRO A 242 -35.87 -6.23 9.76
N PHE A 243 -36.86 -6.72 10.51
CA PHE A 243 -36.80 -6.89 11.96
C PHE A 243 -35.64 -7.83 12.37
N MET A 244 -35.52 -8.98 11.70
CA MET A 244 -34.37 -9.89 11.81
C MET A 244 -33.20 -9.36 10.96
N ARG A 245 -32.61 -8.25 11.41
CA ARG A 245 -31.62 -7.45 10.65
C ARG A 245 -30.34 -8.23 10.30
N LYS A 246 -29.44 -8.42 11.27
CA LYS A 246 -28.09 -8.99 11.05
C LYS A 246 -27.63 -10.11 12.01
N GLY A 247 -28.26 -10.28 13.18
CA GLY A 247 -27.96 -11.39 14.10
C GLY A 247 -26.51 -11.48 14.59
N LYS A 248 -25.85 -10.34 14.86
CA LYS A 248 -24.40 -10.26 15.14
C LYS A 248 -24.06 -9.25 16.24
N VAL A 249 -22.87 -9.42 16.79
CA VAL A 249 -22.17 -8.49 17.71
C VAL A 249 -20.99 -7.86 16.98
N GLY A 250 -20.69 -6.59 17.29
CA GLY A 250 -19.62 -5.82 16.67
C GLY A 250 -20.00 -5.11 15.36
N ASP A 251 -21.28 -5.13 14.94
CA ASP A 251 -21.73 -4.39 13.74
C ASP A 251 -21.73 -2.89 13.97
N TRP A 252 -21.78 -2.43 15.23
CA TRP A 252 -21.72 -1.02 15.60
C TRP A 252 -20.56 -0.24 14.96
N LYS A 253 -19.43 -0.91 14.71
CA LYS A 253 -18.26 -0.33 14.03
C LYS A 253 -18.54 0.16 12.61
N ASN A 254 -19.62 -0.31 11.99
CA ASN A 254 -20.06 0.09 10.66
C ASN A 254 -21.01 1.32 10.68
N HIS A 255 -21.32 1.88 11.85
CA HIS A 255 -22.24 3.01 12.04
C HIS A 255 -21.62 4.14 12.87
N PHE A 256 -20.86 3.81 13.91
CA PHE A 256 -20.13 4.78 14.73
C PHE A 256 -18.95 5.36 13.93
N THR A 257 -18.83 6.69 13.87
CA THR A 257 -17.54 7.32 13.54
C THR A 257 -16.53 7.09 14.67
N VAL A 258 -15.23 7.31 14.42
CA VAL A 258 -14.19 7.19 15.46
C VAL A 258 -14.50 8.11 16.65
N ALA A 259 -14.80 9.39 16.37
CA ALA A 259 -15.18 10.36 17.40
C ALA A 259 -16.47 9.99 18.16
N GLN A 260 -17.46 9.39 17.50
CA GLN A 260 -18.65 8.84 18.18
C GLN A 260 -18.29 7.64 19.08
N SER A 261 -17.34 6.80 18.67
CA SER A 261 -16.87 5.70 19.53
C SER A 261 -16.16 6.25 20.76
N GLU A 262 -15.24 7.19 20.58
CA GLU A 262 -14.47 7.82 21.66
C GLU A 262 -15.40 8.56 22.65
N GLN A 263 -16.30 9.41 22.15
CA GLN A 263 -17.31 10.10 22.96
C GLN A 263 -18.19 9.11 23.75
N PHE A 264 -18.61 8.01 23.11
CA PHE A 264 -19.41 6.98 23.78
C PHE A 264 -18.60 6.20 24.81
N ASP A 265 -17.35 5.85 24.53
CA ASP A 265 -16.50 5.09 25.44
C ASP A 265 -16.15 5.91 26.70
N GLU A 266 -16.06 7.24 26.59
CA GLU A 266 -15.96 8.15 27.76
C GLU A 266 -17.25 8.22 28.58
N ASP A 267 -18.41 8.44 27.94
CA ASP A 267 -19.72 8.47 28.62
C ASP A 267 -20.03 7.13 29.31
N TYR A 268 -19.77 6.02 28.62
CA TYR A 268 -19.93 4.67 29.14
C TYR A 268 -19.00 4.41 30.32
N LYS A 269 -17.71 4.77 30.21
CA LYS A 269 -16.74 4.64 31.33
C LYS A 269 -17.16 5.46 32.54
N LYS A 270 -17.79 6.63 32.34
CA LYS A 270 -18.32 7.48 33.42
C LYS A 270 -19.55 6.85 34.07
N LYS A 271 -20.55 6.41 33.30
CA LYS A 271 -21.83 5.88 33.80
C LYS A 271 -21.75 4.45 34.33
N MET A 272 -20.86 3.62 33.80
CA MET A 272 -20.66 2.22 34.23
C MET A 272 -19.51 2.04 35.23
N LYS A 273 -18.89 3.13 35.69
CA LYS A 273 -17.71 3.13 36.59
C LYS A 273 -17.88 2.20 37.80
N ASP A 274 -18.96 2.39 38.53
CA ASP A 274 -19.22 1.74 39.82
C ASP A 274 -20.12 0.48 39.67
N ALA A 275 -20.48 0.12 38.43
CA ALA A 275 -21.23 -1.10 38.15
C ALA A 275 -20.30 -2.33 38.15
N THR A 276 -20.76 -3.45 38.73
CA THR A 276 -20.11 -4.78 38.58
C THR A 276 -20.39 -5.41 37.22
N LEU A 277 -21.46 -4.98 36.54
CA LEU A 277 -21.90 -5.44 35.23
C LEU A 277 -20.86 -5.15 34.13
N ARG A 278 -20.58 -6.15 33.28
CA ARG A 278 -19.62 -6.06 32.17
C ARG A 278 -20.26 -6.59 30.88
N PHE A 279 -19.92 -5.96 29.75
CA PHE A 279 -20.46 -6.28 28.43
C PHE A 279 -19.33 -6.49 27.42
N ARG A 280 -19.57 -7.33 26.40
CA ARG A 280 -18.60 -7.63 25.36
C ARG A 280 -18.97 -6.92 24.05
N THR A 281 -18.23 -5.89 23.66
CA THR A 281 -18.45 -5.14 22.40
C THR A 281 -17.87 -5.83 21.14
N LYS A 282 -17.24 -6.99 21.35
CA LYS A 282 -16.72 -7.94 20.36
C LYS A 282 -16.95 -9.33 20.96
N LEU A 283 -17.28 -10.33 20.14
CA LEU A 283 -17.22 -11.72 20.57
C LEU A 283 -15.80 -12.25 20.39
N LEU A 284 -15.35 -13.00 21.38
CA LEU A 284 -14.44 -14.12 21.17
C LEU A 284 -15.38 -15.28 20.80
N PHE A 285 -15.27 -15.87 19.62
CA PHE A 285 -16.23 -16.91 19.21
C PHE A 285 -16.01 -18.21 20.00
N SER A 286 -17.06 -18.80 20.58
CA SER A 286 -17.01 -20.05 21.36
C SER A 286 -17.92 -21.12 20.76
N SER A 287 -17.66 -21.48 19.51
CA SER A 287 -18.37 -22.59 18.84
C SER A 287 -18.32 -23.88 19.67
N SER A 288 -19.48 -24.49 19.90
CA SER A 288 -19.67 -25.58 20.85
C SER A 288 -19.59 -26.97 20.18
N SER A 289 -18.42 -27.36 19.63
CA SER A 289 -18.20 -28.74 19.15
C SER A 289 -16.73 -29.19 18.96
N CYS A 290 -15.77 -28.56 19.64
CA CYS A 290 -14.38 -29.04 19.75
C CYS A 290 -13.72 -28.42 20.99
N PRO A 291 -12.81 -29.13 21.71
CA PRO A 291 -11.99 -28.51 22.74
C PRO A 291 -11.18 -27.28 22.30
N PHE A 292 -11.02 -27.06 20.98
CA PHE A 292 -10.29 -25.93 20.39
C PHE A 292 -11.15 -24.93 19.59
N CYS A 293 -12.48 -25.09 19.56
CA CYS A 293 -13.37 -24.10 18.96
C CYS A 293 -14.29 -23.39 19.96
N GLY A 294 -14.25 -23.80 21.25
CA GLY A 294 -14.63 -22.95 22.38
C GLY A 294 -13.60 -21.82 22.59
N SER A 295 -14.00 -20.73 23.26
CA SER A 295 -13.21 -19.50 23.33
C SER A 295 -12.11 -19.50 24.40
N THR A 296 -11.14 -20.41 24.28
CA THR A 296 -9.78 -20.06 24.72
C THR A 296 -9.37 -18.81 23.94
N PRO A 297 -8.95 -17.71 24.60
CA PRO A 297 -8.44 -16.55 23.87
C PRO A 297 -7.25 -17.01 23.02
N ARG A 298 -7.21 -16.55 21.76
CA ARG A 298 -6.04 -16.76 20.88
C ARG A 298 -4.77 -16.38 21.66
N PRO A 299 -3.73 -17.23 21.66
CA PRO A 299 -2.64 -17.09 22.60
C PRO A 299 -1.91 -15.77 22.41
N GLU A 300 -1.58 -15.12 23.52
CA GLU A 300 -0.77 -13.91 23.49
C GLU A 300 0.70 -14.24 23.16
N LEU A 301 1.40 -13.27 22.57
CA LEU A 301 2.84 -13.35 22.34
C LEU A 301 3.58 -12.89 23.60
N PHE A 302 4.52 -13.70 24.08
CA PHE A 302 5.50 -13.30 25.09
C PHE A 302 6.92 -13.59 24.60
N ASP A 303 7.92 -12.96 25.22
CA ASP A 303 9.32 -13.24 24.90
C ASP A 303 9.79 -14.55 25.54
N PHE A 304 10.23 -15.49 24.71
CA PHE A 304 10.82 -16.75 25.14
C PHE A 304 12.27 -16.79 24.68
N HIS A 305 13.19 -16.50 25.61
CA HIS A 305 14.64 -16.44 25.36
C HIS A 305 15.03 -15.53 24.18
N GLY A 306 14.42 -14.34 24.06
CA GLY A 306 14.68 -13.38 22.98
C GLY A 306 13.92 -13.67 21.68
N VAL A 307 12.97 -14.59 21.68
CA VAL A 307 12.12 -14.94 20.53
C VAL A 307 10.65 -14.88 20.94
N PRO A 308 9.80 -14.07 20.28
CA PRO A 308 8.37 -14.08 20.54
C PRO A 308 7.72 -15.44 20.23
N MET A 309 7.02 -15.99 21.23
CA MET A 309 6.40 -17.32 21.22
C MET A 309 5.02 -17.30 21.87
N SER A 310 4.32 -18.43 21.81
CA SER A 310 3.11 -18.72 22.59
C SER A 310 3.28 -20.02 23.41
N HIS A 311 2.40 -20.20 24.40
CA HIS A 311 2.45 -21.30 25.36
C HIS A 311 2.36 -22.69 24.69
N PHE A 312 1.56 -22.82 23.62
CA PHE A 312 1.46 -24.05 22.79
C PHE A 312 2.76 -24.54 22.13
N PHE A 313 3.85 -23.75 22.17
CA PHE A 313 5.18 -24.13 21.67
C PHE A 313 6.28 -24.11 22.75
N THR A 314 5.91 -23.86 24.01
CA THR A 314 6.85 -23.61 25.11
C THR A 314 6.48 -24.29 26.44
N ASP A 315 5.21 -24.62 26.69
CA ASP A 315 4.78 -25.31 27.92
C ASP A 315 5.39 -26.71 28.09
N ASN A 316 5.78 -27.37 26.99
CA ASN A 316 6.41 -28.69 26.97
C ASN A 316 7.94 -28.64 26.78
N TRP A 317 8.56 -27.46 27.01
CA TRP A 317 9.94 -27.19 26.61
C TRP A 317 10.97 -28.17 27.17
N GLU A 318 10.89 -28.55 28.45
CA GLU A 318 11.85 -29.47 29.05
C GLU A 318 11.82 -30.86 28.38
N ASN A 319 10.63 -31.36 28.02
CA ASN A 319 10.49 -32.63 27.29
C ASN A 319 10.99 -32.53 25.84
N ILE A 320 10.83 -31.36 25.21
CA ILE A 320 11.36 -31.07 23.88
C ILE A 320 12.90 -31.00 23.89
N GLN A 321 13.50 -30.33 24.89
CA GLN A 321 14.96 -30.28 25.04
C GLN A 321 15.58 -31.67 25.27
N ASN A 322 14.87 -32.55 25.99
CA ASN A 322 15.28 -33.92 26.27
C ASN A 322 14.95 -34.92 25.13
N PHE A 323 14.40 -34.48 23.99
CA PHE A 323 14.08 -35.35 22.85
C PHE A 323 15.32 -36.11 22.35
N GLN A 324 15.15 -37.40 22.07
CA GLN A 324 16.22 -38.27 21.57
C GLN A 324 16.04 -38.53 20.06
N ALA A 325 16.82 -37.81 19.24
CA ALA A 325 16.92 -38.10 17.82
C ALA A 325 17.62 -39.45 17.56
N ARG A 326 17.33 -40.07 16.42
CA ARG A 326 18.01 -41.24 15.88
C ARG A 326 18.94 -40.81 14.72
N PRO A 327 20.05 -41.52 14.44
CA PRO A 327 20.98 -41.17 13.35
C PRO A 327 20.33 -41.08 11.95
N ASP A 328 19.21 -41.78 11.73
CA ASP A 328 18.45 -41.81 10.49
C ASP A 328 17.36 -40.72 10.39
N ASP A 329 16.99 -40.05 11.49
CA ASP A 329 15.93 -39.04 11.52
C ASP A 329 16.18 -37.89 10.52
N ILE A 330 15.11 -37.44 9.87
CA ILE A 330 15.10 -36.30 8.96
C ILE A 330 14.28 -35.14 9.58
N LEU A 331 14.93 -34.01 9.84
CA LEU A 331 14.29 -32.82 10.40
C LEU A 331 13.96 -31.79 9.30
N ILE A 332 12.68 -31.44 9.17
CA ILE A 332 12.16 -30.47 8.19
C ILE A 332 11.94 -29.13 8.90
N ALA A 333 12.92 -28.23 8.79
CA ALA A 333 12.87 -26.92 9.42
C ALA A 333 12.35 -25.85 8.46
N THR A 334 11.48 -24.95 8.92
CA THR A 334 10.93 -23.88 8.07
C THR A 334 10.49 -22.69 8.91
N TYR A 335 10.56 -21.46 8.41
CA TYR A 335 9.74 -20.40 8.99
C TYR A 335 8.24 -20.67 8.70
N PRO A 336 7.29 -20.29 9.59
CA PRO A 336 5.85 -20.49 9.36
C PRO A 336 5.38 -20.10 7.96
N LYS A 337 4.69 -21.03 7.28
CA LYS A 337 4.16 -20.90 5.90
C LYS A 337 5.20 -20.66 4.79
N ALA A 338 6.48 -20.97 5.03
CA ALA A 338 7.52 -20.99 4.00
C ALA A 338 7.42 -22.18 3.02
N GLY A 339 6.78 -23.29 3.39
CA GLY A 339 6.61 -24.45 2.47
C GLY A 339 6.46 -25.82 3.13
N THR A 340 6.42 -25.86 4.47
CA THR A 340 6.56 -27.05 5.32
C THR A 340 5.74 -28.27 4.87
N THR A 341 4.45 -28.10 4.60
CA THR A 341 3.57 -29.21 4.17
C THR A 341 4.00 -29.82 2.83
N TRP A 342 4.55 -29.02 1.90
CA TRP A 342 4.99 -29.52 0.60
C TRP A 342 6.28 -30.33 0.71
N ALA A 343 7.27 -29.84 1.46
CA ALA A 343 8.46 -30.63 1.77
C ALA A 343 8.13 -31.89 2.58
N SER A 344 7.18 -31.81 3.54
CA SER A 344 6.68 -32.97 4.28
C SER A 344 6.08 -34.03 3.33
N TYR A 345 5.23 -33.59 2.39
CA TYR A 345 4.56 -34.47 1.43
C TYR A 345 5.53 -35.08 0.41
N ILE A 346 6.51 -34.31 -0.07
CA ILE A 346 7.59 -34.79 -0.95
C ILE A 346 8.45 -35.84 -0.23
N LEU A 347 8.86 -35.59 1.03
CA LEU A 347 9.70 -36.52 1.79
C LEU A 347 8.93 -37.80 2.18
N ASP A 348 7.66 -37.69 2.55
CA ASP A 348 6.76 -38.82 2.81
C ASP A 348 6.58 -39.71 1.56
N LEU A 349 6.44 -39.10 0.38
CA LEU A 349 6.43 -39.82 -0.90
C LEU A 349 7.77 -40.46 -1.24
N LEU A 350 8.90 -39.75 -1.06
CA LEU A 350 10.24 -40.24 -1.42
C LEU A 350 10.72 -41.40 -0.54
N TYR A 351 10.32 -41.45 0.74
CA TYR A 351 10.73 -42.53 1.65
C TYR A 351 9.73 -43.69 1.74
N PHE A 352 8.42 -43.46 1.54
CA PHE A 352 7.39 -44.48 1.79
C PHE A 352 6.48 -44.78 0.60
N GLY A 353 6.55 -43.97 -0.48
CA GLY A 353 5.71 -44.14 -1.67
C GLY A 353 4.21 -43.98 -1.42
N GLN A 354 3.40 -44.35 -2.41
CA GLN A 354 1.93 -44.37 -2.31
C GLN A 354 1.44 -45.63 -1.57
N GLN A 355 1.80 -45.75 -0.29
CA GLN A 355 1.18 -46.70 0.64
C GLN A 355 -0.19 -46.20 1.11
N GLU A 356 -1.01 -47.12 1.64
CA GLU A 356 -2.34 -46.85 2.23
C GLU A 356 -2.32 -45.69 3.25
N ARG A 357 -1.22 -45.52 4.00
CA ARG A 357 -0.96 -44.37 4.89
C ARG A 357 -1.31 -43.01 4.26
N GLN A 358 -1.15 -42.86 2.95
CA GLN A 358 -1.34 -41.57 2.28
C GLN A 358 -2.80 -41.16 2.20
N THR A 359 -3.71 -42.12 2.09
CA THR A 359 -5.16 -41.92 2.03
C THR A 359 -5.85 -42.13 3.38
N SER A 360 -5.20 -42.78 4.36
CA SER A 360 -5.77 -43.08 5.68
C SER A 360 -5.24 -42.22 6.85
N VAL A 361 -4.04 -41.64 6.77
CA VAL A 361 -3.41 -40.89 7.86
C VAL A 361 -3.05 -39.46 7.44
N PRO A 362 -3.50 -38.39 8.14
CA PRO A 362 -3.19 -37.00 7.79
C PRO A 362 -1.68 -36.64 7.84
N ILE A 363 -1.22 -35.75 6.96
CA ILE A 363 0.20 -35.32 6.85
C ILE A 363 0.74 -34.61 8.10
N TYR A 364 -0.13 -34.20 9.03
CA TYR A 364 0.29 -33.68 10.33
C TYR A 364 0.62 -34.78 11.34
N ASP A 365 0.02 -35.96 11.21
CA ASP A 365 0.34 -37.15 12.01
C ASP A 365 1.47 -37.99 11.36
N ARG A 366 1.52 -38.07 10.01
CA ARG A 366 2.61 -38.75 9.27
C ARG A 366 3.98 -38.08 9.45
N VAL A 367 3.98 -36.79 9.78
CA VAL A 367 5.17 -35.93 9.95
C VAL A 367 4.87 -34.92 11.06
N PRO A 368 5.05 -35.24 12.35
CA PRO A 368 4.65 -34.38 13.47
C PRO A 368 5.52 -33.12 13.62
N PHE A 369 4.89 -32.02 14.07
CA PHE A 369 5.58 -30.80 14.49
C PHE A 369 6.19 -31.00 15.88
N LEU A 370 7.51 -31.08 16.01
CA LEU A 370 8.19 -31.44 17.27
C LEU A 370 7.77 -30.56 18.46
N GLU A 371 7.67 -29.25 18.22
CA GLU A 371 7.40 -28.23 19.22
C GLU A 371 5.95 -28.14 19.71
N ILE A 372 4.99 -28.80 19.03
CA ILE A 372 3.57 -28.54 19.28
C ILE A 372 3.09 -29.26 20.57
N PHE A 373 2.49 -28.52 21.49
CA PHE A 373 1.80 -29.10 22.65
C PHE A 373 0.48 -28.37 22.89
N ILE A 374 -0.61 -29.11 22.75
CA ILE A 374 -1.97 -28.57 22.77
C ILE A 374 -2.82 -29.51 23.65
N PRO A 375 -2.85 -29.32 24.98
CA PRO A 375 -3.56 -30.20 25.91
C PRO A 375 -5.07 -30.27 25.58
N PRO A 376 -5.70 -31.46 25.53
CA PRO A 376 -5.22 -32.76 26.05
C PRO A 376 -4.59 -33.68 24.98
N HIS A 377 -4.19 -33.18 23.81
CA HIS A 377 -3.57 -34.02 22.78
C HIS A 377 -2.12 -34.41 23.13
N LEU A 378 -1.67 -35.54 22.58
CA LEU A 378 -0.26 -35.96 22.63
C LEU A 378 0.65 -34.85 22.08
N SER A 379 1.77 -34.59 22.75
CA SER A 379 2.74 -33.61 22.26
C SER A 379 3.38 -34.08 20.94
N GLY A 380 3.85 -33.14 20.13
CA GLY A 380 4.55 -33.44 18.88
C GLY A 380 5.84 -34.24 19.07
N LYS A 381 6.51 -34.02 20.20
CA LYS A 381 7.58 -34.88 20.73
C LYS A 381 7.08 -36.33 20.88
N ASP A 382 5.96 -36.56 21.57
CA ASP A 382 5.46 -37.93 21.80
C ASP A 382 4.91 -38.57 20.53
N GLN A 383 4.34 -37.79 19.61
CA GLN A 383 3.99 -38.25 18.26
C GLN A 383 5.26 -38.69 17.50
N ALA A 384 6.35 -37.92 17.57
CA ALA A 384 7.62 -38.26 16.94
C ALA A 384 8.29 -39.50 17.56
N ASP A 385 8.17 -39.73 18.87
CA ASP A 385 8.67 -40.96 19.51
C ASP A 385 7.88 -42.20 19.11
N ASN A 386 6.56 -42.08 18.96
CA ASN A 386 5.67 -43.16 18.55
C ASN A 386 5.60 -43.41 17.04
N LEU A 387 6.37 -42.69 16.21
CA LEU A 387 6.44 -42.95 14.76
C LEU A 387 7.00 -44.37 14.49
N PRO A 388 6.25 -45.24 13.78
CA PRO A 388 6.68 -46.61 13.47
C PRO A 388 7.67 -46.69 12.29
N THR A 389 8.11 -45.55 11.75
CA THR A 389 8.95 -45.49 10.55
C THR A 389 10.44 -45.37 10.88
N SER A 390 11.27 -45.94 10.01
CA SER A 390 12.67 -45.58 9.82
C SER A 390 12.84 -45.15 8.34
N PRO A 391 13.34 -43.93 8.06
CA PRO A 391 13.62 -42.86 9.01
C PRO A 391 12.34 -42.31 9.67
N ARG A 392 12.47 -41.56 10.76
CA ARG A 392 11.39 -40.64 11.18
C ARG A 392 11.47 -39.36 10.37
N LEU A 393 10.31 -38.89 9.89
CA LEU A 393 10.16 -37.56 9.32
C LEU A 393 9.55 -36.65 10.38
N ILE A 394 10.31 -35.66 10.84
CA ILE A 394 9.90 -34.74 11.91
C ILE A 394 9.99 -33.33 11.34
N LYS A 395 9.06 -32.43 11.68
CA LYS A 395 9.10 -31.03 11.20
C LYS A 395 9.12 -30.03 12.35
N THR A 396 9.64 -28.83 12.08
CA THR A 396 9.72 -27.76 13.08
C THR A 396 9.70 -26.36 12.48
N HIS A 397 9.20 -25.42 13.27
CA HIS A 397 9.31 -23.98 13.10
C HIS A 397 10.37 -23.31 13.99
N PHE A 398 11.18 -24.08 14.72
CA PHE A 398 12.21 -23.50 15.59
C PHE A 398 13.35 -22.79 14.83
N PRO A 399 13.78 -21.60 15.32
CA PRO A 399 15.13 -21.10 15.11
C PRO A 399 16.20 -22.12 15.55
N VAL A 400 17.38 -22.09 14.93
CA VAL A 400 18.48 -23.05 15.17
C VAL A 400 18.80 -23.22 16.66
N GLN A 401 18.78 -22.14 17.45
CA GLN A 401 19.10 -22.18 18.88
C GLN A 401 18.11 -22.97 19.75
N PHE A 402 16.94 -23.34 19.23
CA PHE A 402 15.94 -24.15 19.93
C PHE A 402 15.81 -25.59 19.40
N VAL A 403 16.56 -25.97 18.36
CA VAL A 403 16.62 -27.36 17.88
C VAL A 403 17.34 -28.24 18.91
N PRO A 404 16.72 -29.33 19.41
CA PRO A 404 17.31 -30.17 20.46
C PRO A 404 18.71 -30.69 20.13
N LYS A 405 19.56 -30.80 21.16
CA LYS A 405 20.99 -31.12 21.02
C LYS A 405 21.24 -32.44 20.28
N SER A 406 20.40 -33.44 20.55
CA SER A 406 20.48 -34.78 19.98
C SER A 406 20.50 -34.82 18.45
N PHE A 407 19.80 -33.91 17.76
CA PHE A 407 19.84 -33.85 16.28
C PHE A 407 21.23 -33.48 15.73
N TRP A 408 21.99 -32.67 16.46
CA TRP A 408 23.35 -32.28 16.09
C TRP A 408 24.36 -33.36 16.51
N GLU A 409 24.17 -33.95 17.69
CA GLU A 409 25.02 -34.99 18.27
C GLU A 409 24.94 -36.31 17.48
N GLN A 410 23.73 -36.73 17.09
CA GLN A 410 23.49 -37.89 16.22
C GLN A 410 23.75 -37.59 14.73
N ASN A 411 24.17 -36.36 14.41
CA ASN A 411 24.53 -35.94 13.05
C ASN A 411 23.37 -36.21 12.05
N CYS A 412 22.14 -35.85 12.42
CA CYS A 412 20.93 -36.09 11.63
C CYS A 412 20.92 -35.23 10.34
N ARG A 413 20.11 -35.64 9.35
CA ARG A 413 19.90 -34.83 8.13
C ARG A 413 18.77 -33.84 8.32
N MET A 414 18.97 -32.63 7.81
CA MET A 414 18.01 -31.53 7.93
C MET A 414 17.67 -30.96 6.56
N VAL A 415 16.41 -30.62 6.35
CA VAL A 415 15.92 -29.92 5.15
C VAL A 415 15.28 -28.61 5.59
N TYR A 416 15.90 -27.50 5.23
CA TYR A 416 15.36 -26.16 5.46
C TYR A 416 14.66 -25.64 4.20
N VAL A 417 13.41 -25.17 4.32
CA VAL A 417 12.73 -24.47 3.23
C VAL A 417 12.52 -23.00 3.58
N ALA A 418 13.09 -22.13 2.75
CA ALA A 418 12.93 -20.69 2.80
C ALA A 418 11.93 -20.21 1.73
N ARG A 419 11.33 -19.04 1.94
CA ARG A 419 10.39 -18.41 1.00
C ARG A 419 10.52 -16.90 1.03
N ASN A 420 10.29 -16.24 -0.11
CA ASN A 420 10.28 -14.79 -0.22
C ASN A 420 9.38 -14.14 0.87
N ALA A 421 9.94 -13.23 1.64
CA ALA A 421 9.29 -12.64 2.81
C ALA A 421 7.91 -12.02 2.53
N LYS A 422 7.68 -11.42 1.35
CA LYS A 422 6.40 -10.77 1.04
C LYS A 422 5.28 -11.78 0.80
N ASP A 423 5.55 -12.84 0.03
CA ASP A 423 4.61 -13.95 -0.15
C ASP A 423 4.46 -14.78 1.13
N ASN A 424 5.53 -14.90 1.91
CA ASN A 424 5.48 -15.54 3.22
C ASN A 424 4.57 -14.76 4.18
N MET A 425 4.69 -13.43 4.26
CA MET A 425 3.86 -12.56 5.11
C MET A 425 2.37 -12.69 4.76
N VAL A 426 2.01 -12.62 3.47
CA VAL A 426 0.61 -12.83 3.03
C VAL A 426 0.13 -14.23 3.37
N SER A 427 0.97 -15.25 3.16
CA SER A 427 0.61 -16.63 3.47
C SER A 427 0.51 -16.92 4.96
N TYR A 428 1.15 -16.11 5.82
CA TYR A 428 1.07 -16.15 7.28
C TYR A 428 -0.18 -15.39 7.76
N PHE A 429 -0.45 -14.19 7.25
CA PHE A 429 -1.67 -13.42 7.56
C PHE A 429 -2.96 -14.22 7.32
N HIS A 430 -3.06 -14.86 6.15
CA HIS A 430 -4.22 -15.72 5.84
C HIS A 430 -4.26 -17.03 6.63
N PHE A 431 -3.13 -17.47 7.18
CA PHE A 431 -3.05 -18.64 8.04
C PHE A 431 -3.45 -18.32 9.49
N ASP A 432 -2.93 -17.25 10.07
CA ASP A 432 -3.26 -16.86 11.45
C ASP A 432 -4.74 -16.52 11.55
N ARG A 433 -5.30 -15.86 10.53
CA ARG A 433 -6.74 -15.56 10.45
C ARG A 433 -7.63 -16.82 10.53
N MET A 434 -7.16 -17.98 10.09
CA MET A 434 -7.92 -19.25 10.19
C MET A 434 -7.45 -20.16 11.34
N ASN A 435 -6.18 -20.11 11.75
CA ASN A 435 -5.60 -21.01 12.73
C ASN A 435 -5.80 -20.47 14.16
N LEU A 436 -6.58 -21.17 14.97
CA LEU A 436 -6.97 -20.70 16.31
C LEU A 436 -5.85 -20.77 17.37
N VAL A 437 -4.81 -21.59 17.17
CA VAL A 437 -3.62 -21.62 18.07
C VAL A 437 -2.54 -20.58 17.71
N GLN A 438 -2.85 -19.64 16.81
CA GLN A 438 -2.00 -18.48 16.52
C GLN A 438 -2.57 -17.22 17.18
N PRO A 439 -1.73 -16.26 17.60
CA PRO A 439 -2.16 -14.96 18.10
C PRO A 439 -3.10 -14.24 17.12
N GLU A 440 -4.01 -13.40 17.62
CA GLU A 440 -4.93 -12.64 16.76
C GLU A 440 -4.15 -11.76 15.77
N PRO A 441 -4.31 -11.94 14.43
CA PRO A 441 -3.55 -11.18 13.44
C PRO A 441 -4.02 -9.72 13.31
N GLY A 442 -5.30 -9.43 13.58
CA GLY A 442 -5.89 -8.12 13.32
C GLY A 442 -6.11 -7.85 11.83
N ASP A 443 -6.09 -6.56 11.43
CA ASP A 443 -6.12 -6.17 10.02
C ASP A 443 -4.73 -6.27 9.35
N TRP A 444 -4.73 -6.18 8.02
CA TRP A 444 -3.52 -6.29 7.20
C TRP A 444 -2.43 -5.27 7.55
N SER A 445 -2.79 -4.04 7.90
CA SER A 445 -1.81 -2.99 8.21
C SER A 445 -1.14 -3.25 9.56
N ASN A 446 -1.90 -3.65 10.56
CA ASN A 446 -1.38 -4.05 11.87
C ASN A 446 -0.52 -5.32 11.78
N PHE A 447 -0.93 -6.31 10.98
CA PHE A 447 -0.13 -7.52 10.73
C PHE A 447 1.19 -7.20 10.00
N PHE A 448 1.14 -6.35 8.97
CA PHE A 448 2.31 -5.92 8.22
C PHE A 448 3.38 -5.29 9.13
N GLN A 449 3.00 -4.36 10.02
CA GLN A 449 3.97 -3.74 10.94
C GLN A 449 4.50 -4.76 11.96
N ARG A 450 3.67 -5.65 12.51
CA ARG A 450 4.14 -6.73 13.41
C ARG A 450 5.17 -7.65 12.76
N PHE A 451 4.95 -8.05 11.50
CA PHE A 451 5.90 -8.88 10.76
C PHE A 451 7.22 -8.12 10.50
N MET A 452 7.15 -6.83 10.13
CA MET A 452 8.32 -5.95 9.97
C MET A 452 9.11 -5.79 11.29
N GLU A 453 8.41 -5.69 12.43
CA GLU A 453 8.99 -5.62 13.77
C GLU A 453 9.49 -6.97 14.31
N GLY A 454 9.26 -8.09 13.60
CA GLY A 454 9.60 -9.44 14.06
C GLY A 454 8.71 -9.99 15.18
N LYS A 455 7.56 -9.37 15.46
CA LYS A 455 6.58 -9.74 16.50
C LYS A 455 5.59 -10.81 15.99
N MET A 456 6.16 -11.92 15.54
CA MET A 456 5.49 -13.12 15.07
C MET A 456 5.87 -14.31 15.95
N VAL A 457 5.06 -15.38 16.00
CA VAL A 457 5.52 -16.64 16.63
C VAL A 457 6.73 -17.16 15.85
N PHE A 458 7.74 -17.66 16.55
CA PHE A 458 9.08 -18.01 16.04
C PHE A 458 9.92 -16.78 15.61
N GLY A 459 9.46 -15.58 15.95
CA GLY A 459 10.21 -14.32 15.88
C GLY A 459 10.38 -13.73 14.48
N SER A 460 11.50 -13.02 14.30
CA SER A 460 11.83 -12.30 13.08
C SER A 460 12.12 -13.25 11.92
N TRP A 461 11.37 -13.12 10.81
CA TRP A 461 11.64 -13.83 9.55
C TRP A 461 13.10 -13.66 9.11
N TYR A 462 13.64 -12.44 9.22
CA TYR A 462 15.02 -12.10 8.81
C TYR A 462 16.05 -12.91 9.59
N ASP A 463 15.91 -12.96 10.91
CA ASP A 463 16.87 -13.65 11.77
C ASP A 463 16.71 -15.17 11.64
N HIS A 464 15.48 -15.67 11.54
CA HIS A 464 15.19 -17.09 11.34
C HIS A 464 15.83 -17.64 10.05
N VAL A 465 15.65 -16.98 8.90
CA VAL A 465 16.24 -17.46 7.64
C VAL A 465 17.76 -17.31 7.63
N ASN A 466 18.31 -16.23 8.18
CA ASN A 466 19.76 -15.98 8.20
C ASN A 466 20.52 -16.90 9.17
N VAL A 467 19.96 -17.21 10.34
CA VAL A 467 20.60 -18.12 11.31
C VAL A 467 20.61 -19.55 10.78
N TRP A 468 19.52 -20.01 10.15
CA TRP A 468 19.49 -21.31 9.47
C TRP A 468 20.45 -21.37 8.26
N TRP A 469 20.57 -20.29 7.49
CA TRP A 469 21.55 -20.22 6.39
C TRP A 469 23.00 -20.25 6.88
N LYS A 470 23.35 -19.46 7.91
CA LYS A 470 24.69 -19.51 8.52
C LYS A 470 24.99 -20.87 9.15
N LYS A 471 23.99 -21.54 9.75
CA LYS A 471 24.19 -22.87 10.35
C LYS A 471 24.59 -23.92 9.31
N LYS A 472 24.02 -23.85 8.09
CA LYS A 472 24.38 -24.70 6.93
C LYS A 472 25.88 -24.67 6.61
N GLU A 473 26.50 -23.49 6.68
CA GLU A 473 27.94 -23.31 6.40
C GLU A 473 28.80 -24.09 7.41
N SER A 474 28.35 -24.19 8.67
CA SER A 474 29.01 -24.95 9.74
C SER A 474 28.59 -26.42 9.87
N TYR A 475 27.53 -26.85 9.19
CA TYR A 475 26.91 -28.16 9.36
C TYR A 475 26.39 -28.69 8.00
N PRO A 476 27.20 -29.50 7.28
CA PRO A 476 26.94 -29.83 5.88
C PRO A 476 25.72 -30.74 5.66
N LYS A 477 25.13 -31.30 6.72
CA LYS A 477 23.87 -32.04 6.66
C LYS A 477 22.61 -31.16 6.75
N ILE A 478 22.68 -29.89 6.35
CA ILE A 478 21.51 -29.04 6.02
C ILE A 478 21.39 -28.88 4.50
N HIS A 479 20.33 -29.44 3.93
CA HIS A 479 19.86 -29.07 2.60
C HIS A 479 18.99 -27.82 2.72
N TYR A 480 19.25 -26.78 1.92
CA TYR A 480 18.54 -25.51 2.01
C TYR A 480 17.89 -25.19 0.66
N MET A 481 16.56 -25.17 0.63
CA MET A 481 15.71 -25.04 -0.55
C MET A 481 14.94 -23.72 -0.53
N PHE A 482 14.56 -23.23 -1.71
CA PHE A 482 13.67 -22.07 -1.85
C PHE A 482 12.32 -22.51 -2.42
N TYR A 483 11.23 -22.04 -1.80
CA TYR A 483 9.87 -22.25 -2.29
C TYR A 483 9.67 -21.74 -3.72
N GLU A 484 10.35 -20.64 -4.07
CA GLU A 484 10.37 -20.07 -5.42
C GLU A 484 10.97 -21.05 -6.44
N ASP A 485 11.99 -21.81 -6.06
CA ASP A 485 12.64 -22.81 -6.92
C ASP A 485 11.78 -24.06 -7.06
N MET A 486 11.11 -24.49 -5.98
CA MET A 486 10.14 -25.59 -6.01
C MET A 486 8.94 -25.31 -6.93
N ILE A 487 8.50 -24.04 -7.02
CA ILE A 487 7.42 -23.59 -7.91
C ILE A 487 7.86 -23.50 -9.37
N GLU A 488 9.10 -23.09 -9.64
CA GLU A 488 9.63 -23.00 -11.00
C GLU A 488 9.92 -24.37 -11.60
N ASP A 489 10.56 -25.26 -10.84
CA ASP A 489 11.09 -26.53 -11.33
C ASP A 489 11.13 -27.55 -10.19
N THR A 490 9.95 -28.10 -9.86
CA THR A 490 9.80 -29.09 -8.80
C THR A 490 10.68 -30.32 -9.04
N GLY A 491 10.90 -30.72 -10.29
CA GLY A 491 11.73 -31.89 -10.65
C GLY A 491 13.20 -31.70 -10.28
N ARG A 492 13.79 -30.57 -10.68
CA ARG A 492 15.18 -30.21 -10.32
C ARG A 492 15.40 -30.10 -8.82
N GLU A 493 14.45 -29.54 -8.08
CA GLU A 493 14.55 -29.46 -6.62
C GLU A 493 14.34 -30.84 -5.94
N ILE A 494 13.53 -31.74 -6.52
CA ILE A 494 13.46 -33.15 -6.10
C ILE A 494 14.79 -33.86 -6.36
N ASP A 495 15.44 -33.66 -7.51
CA ASP A 495 16.72 -34.31 -7.84
C ASP A 495 17.87 -33.86 -6.91
N LYS A 496 17.94 -32.56 -6.62
CA LYS A 496 18.85 -32.01 -5.59
C LYS A 496 18.60 -32.64 -4.22
N LEU A 497 17.33 -32.77 -3.82
CA LEU A 497 16.94 -33.35 -2.53
C LEU A 497 17.27 -34.85 -2.46
N CYS A 498 16.97 -35.62 -3.52
CA CYS A 498 17.31 -37.04 -3.62
C CYS A 498 18.83 -37.26 -3.51
N SER A 499 19.61 -36.43 -4.20
CA SER A 499 21.08 -36.46 -4.15
C SER A 499 21.62 -36.24 -2.72
N PHE A 500 21.03 -35.30 -1.98
CA PHE A 500 21.38 -35.04 -0.57
C PHE A 500 20.94 -36.18 0.38
N LEU A 501 19.80 -36.81 0.10
CA LEU A 501 19.27 -37.94 0.89
C LEU A 501 19.92 -39.28 0.52
N GLY A 502 20.75 -39.34 -0.53
CA GLY A 502 21.31 -40.59 -1.05
C GLY A 502 20.24 -41.52 -1.63
N LEU A 503 19.13 -40.96 -2.13
CA LEU A 503 18.02 -41.71 -2.71
C LEU A 503 18.13 -41.72 -4.24
N SER A 504 17.81 -42.87 -4.84
CA SER A 504 17.72 -43.06 -6.28
C SER A 504 16.32 -43.57 -6.68
N PRO A 505 15.26 -42.77 -6.49
CA PRO A 505 13.90 -43.17 -6.86
C PRO A 505 13.77 -43.41 -8.37
N SER A 506 12.89 -44.33 -8.76
CA SER A 506 12.65 -44.64 -10.16
C SER A 506 12.08 -43.45 -10.94
N ALA A 507 12.15 -43.48 -12.26
CA ALA A 507 11.52 -42.45 -13.10
C ALA A 507 10.01 -42.34 -12.84
N GLU A 508 9.35 -43.48 -12.58
CA GLU A 508 7.92 -43.53 -12.25
C GLU A 508 7.63 -42.89 -10.89
N ASP A 509 8.46 -43.15 -9.88
CA ASP A 509 8.28 -42.57 -8.55
C ASP A 509 8.61 -41.07 -8.53
N LYS A 510 9.63 -40.63 -9.29
CA LYS A 510 9.85 -39.20 -9.55
C LYS A 510 8.65 -38.56 -10.24
N MET A 511 8.02 -39.22 -11.21
CA MET A 511 6.78 -38.73 -11.83
C MET A 511 5.61 -38.68 -10.84
N LYS A 512 5.46 -39.65 -9.93
CA LYS A 512 4.44 -39.61 -8.85
C LYS A 512 4.70 -38.45 -7.88
N VAL A 513 5.94 -38.23 -7.44
CA VAL A 513 6.31 -37.12 -6.54
C VAL A 513 6.10 -35.77 -7.22
N THR A 514 6.52 -35.64 -8.49
CA THR A 514 6.33 -34.41 -9.29
C THR A 514 4.86 -34.18 -9.66
N GLY A 515 4.05 -35.25 -9.76
CA GLY A 515 2.59 -35.20 -9.87
C GLY A 515 1.88 -34.80 -8.56
N GLY A 516 2.58 -34.86 -7.43
CA GLY A 516 2.18 -34.32 -6.12
C GLY A 516 2.19 -32.78 -6.06
N GLN A 517 1.74 -32.12 -7.12
CA GLN A 517 1.72 -30.66 -7.24
C GLN A 517 0.75 -30.02 -6.24
N PHE A 518 0.97 -28.72 -5.97
CA PHE A 518 0.20 -27.94 -5.00
C PHE A 518 -1.33 -28.08 -5.15
N ASP A 519 -1.87 -28.03 -6.38
CA ASP A 519 -3.32 -28.13 -6.61
C ASP A 519 -3.89 -29.55 -6.44
N ASN A 520 -3.05 -30.59 -6.36
CA ASN A 520 -3.46 -31.94 -5.98
C ASN A 520 -3.43 -32.10 -4.45
N MET A 521 -2.34 -31.68 -3.80
CA MET A 521 -2.27 -31.60 -2.33
C MET A 521 -3.38 -30.73 -1.71
N LYS A 522 -3.85 -29.70 -2.43
CA LYS A 522 -4.95 -28.83 -2.03
C LYS A 522 -6.32 -29.54 -2.03
N LYS A 523 -6.50 -30.54 -2.89
CA LYS A 523 -7.73 -31.35 -2.99
C LYS A 523 -7.70 -32.55 -2.03
N ASP A 524 -6.52 -33.11 -1.78
CA ASP A 524 -6.33 -34.19 -0.82
C ASP A 524 -6.62 -33.74 0.62
N GLY A 525 -7.63 -34.35 1.24
CA GLY A 525 -8.02 -34.11 2.63
C GLY A 525 -6.93 -34.47 3.65
N MET A 526 -6.05 -35.42 3.31
CA MET A 526 -4.93 -35.83 4.18
C MET A 526 -3.76 -34.84 4.13
N ALA A 527 -3.55 -34.14 3.00
CA ALA A 527 -2.53 -33.10 2.88
C ALA A 527 -3.02 -31.68 3.23
N ASN A 528 -4.29 -31.33 2.97
CA ASN A 528 -4.79 -29.96 3.04
C ASN A 528 -5.26 -29.48 4.43
N TYR A 529 -5.15 -30.33 5.46
CA TYR A 529 -5.57 -30.08 6.85
C TYR A 529 -7.09 -29.93 7.05
N SER A 530 -7.96 -30.31 6.08
CA SER A 530 -9.43 -30.14 6.21
C SER A 530 -10.05 -30.89 7.39
N THR A 531 -9.38 -31.92 7.89
CA THR A 531 -9.73 -32.71 9.07
C THR A 531 -9.27 -32.09 10.39
N ASN A 532 -8.43 -31.05 10.37
CA ASN A 532 -7.86 -30.46 11.57
C ASN A 532 -8.82 -29.41 12.18
N PRO A 533 -9.37 -29.60 13.39
CA PRO A 533 -10.45 -28.78 13.92
C PRO A 533 -10.01 -27.39 14.43
N VAL A 534 -8.69 -27.12 14.45
CA VAL A 534 -8.09 -25.84 14.87
C VAL A 534 -8.13 -24.79 13.73
N MET A 535 -8.54 -25.20 12.53
CA MET A 535 -8.48 -24.42 11.30
C MET A 535 -9.89 -23.97 10.84
N ASP A 536 -10.22 -22.68 10.97
CA ASP A 536 -11.48 -22.15 10.41
C ASP A 536 -11.39 -21.91 8.89
N PHE A 537 -11.72 -22.96 8.15
CA PHE A 537 -11.80 -22.95 6.68
C PHE A 537 -12.83 -21.96 6.11
N LYS A 538 -13.75 -21.40 6.92
CA LYS A 538 -14.67 -20.32 6.48
C LYS A 538 -13.93 -19.00 6.27
N ILE A 539 -12.76 -18.82 6.90
CA ILE A 539 -11.96 -17.59 6.82
C ILE A 539 -10.90 -17.66 5.70
N SER A 540 -10.28 -18.82 5.49
CA SER A 540 -9.42 -19.10 4.33
C SER A 540 -9.18 -20.60 4.14
N PRO A 541 -8.97 -21.09 2.91
CA PRO A 541 -8.43 -22.43 2.69
C PRO A 541 -6.93 -22.48 3.01
N PHE A 542 -6.50 -23.48 3.78
CA PHE A 542 -5.11 -23.66 4.24
C PHE A 542 -4.07 -23.68 3.09
N MET A 543 -4.43 -24.34 1.98
CA MET A 543 -3.69 -24.35 0.71
C MET A 543 -4.31 -23.32 -0.25
N ARG A 544 -3.93 -22.04 -0.07
CA ARG A 544 -4.65 -20.91 -0.67
C ARG A 544 -4.45 -20.76 -2.20
N LYS A 545 -3.30 -20.23 -2.63
CA LYS A 545 -3.01 -19.95 -4.05
C LYS A 545 -1.79 -20.67 -4.63
N GLY A 546 -0.82 -21.08 -3.81
CA GLY A 546 0.36 -21.83 -4.27
C GLY A 546 1.27 -21.10 -5.25
N LYS A 547 1.24 -19.76 -5.30
CA LYS A 547 1.97 -18.96 -6.30
C LYS A 547 2.90 -17.96 -5.65
N VAL A 548 3.97 -17.64 -6.36
CA VAL A 548 4.89 -16.52 -6.09
C VAL A 548 4.28 -15.24 -6.68
N GLY A 549 4.47 -14.09 -6.03
CA GLY A 549 3.97 -12.79 -6.47
C GLY A 549 2.54 -12.45 -6.02
N ASP A 550 1.87 -13.29 -5.22
CA ASP A 550 0.52 -12.95 -4.71
C ASP A 550 0.58 -11.73 -3.78
N TRP A 551 1.72 -11.46 -3.16
CA TRP A 551 1.96 -10.25 -2.37
C TRP A 551 1.55 -8.95 -3.07
N LYS A 552 1.68 -8.88 -4.41
CA LYS A 552 1.27 -7.69 -5.19
C LYS A 552 -0.22 -7.35 -5.07
N ASN A 553 -1.06 -8.32 -4.68
CA ASN A 553 -2.51 -8.15 -4.53
C ASN A 553 -2.91 -7.64 -3.14
N HIS A 554 -2.00 -7.59 -2.16
CA HIS A 554 -2.30 -7.22 -0.77
C HIS A 554 -1.44 -6.05 -0.29
N PHE A 555 -0.17 -5.99 -0.71
CA PHE A 555 0.68 -4.83 -0.50
C PHE A 555 0.18 -3.64 -1.32
N THR A 556 -0.13 -2.53 -0.66
CA THR A 556 -0.16 -1.22 -1.32
C THR A 556 1.22 -0.85 -1.85
N VAL A 557 1.32 0.04 -2.83
CA VAL A 557 2.62 0.48 -3.36
C VAL A 557 3.49 1.08 -2.24
N ALA A 558 2.89 1.87 -1.34
CA ALA A 558 3.59 2.41 -0.17
C ALA A 558 4.10 1.32 0.79
N GLN A 559 3.33 0.26 1.05
CA GLN A 559 3.77 -0.88 1.86
C GLN A 559 4.91 -1.66 1.18
N SER A 560 4.89 -1.80 -0.16
CA SER A 560 6.00 -2.42 -0.88
C SER A 560 7.28 -1.61 -0.74
N GLU A 561 7.20 -0.30 -0.94
CA GLU A 561 8.35 0.62 -0.80
C GLU A 561 8.92 0.57 0.63
N GLN A 562 8.07 0.67 1.66
CA GLN A 562 8.48 0.53 3.07
C GLN A 562 9.17 -0.83 3.34
N PHE A 563 8.62 -1.93 2.81
CA PHE A 563 9.20 -3.26 2.97
C PHE A 563 10.57 -3.37 2.29
N ASP A 564 10.69 -2.87 1.06
CA ASP A 564 11.92 -2.99 0.26
C ASP A 564 13.07 -2.14 0.84
N GLU A 565 12.79 -1.10 1.61
CA GLU A 565 13.79 -0.35 2.38
C GLU A 565 14.27 -1.11 3.62
N ASP A 566 13.35 -1.63 4.44
CA ASP A 566 13.70 -2.41 5.65
C ASP A 566 14.41 -3.73 5.31
N TYR A 567 13.98 -4.41 4.23
CA TYR A 567 14.63 -5.60 3.72
C TYR A 567 16.08 -5.32 3.30
N LYS A 568 16.34 -4.25 2.54
CA LYS A 568 17.70 -3.83 2.17
C LYS A 568 18.57 -3.52 3.39
N LYS A 569 17.98 -2.97 4.45
CA LYS A 569 18.67 -2.66 5.71
C LYS A 569 19.04 -3.94 6.49
N LYS A 570 18.09 -4.86 6.67
CA LYS A 570 18.26 -6.07 7.51
C LYS A 570 19.01 -7.20 6.80
N MET A 571 18.89 -7.32 5.48
CA MET A 571 19.59 -8.35 4.68
C MET A 571 20.94 -7.87 4.11
N LYS A 572 21.39 -6.65 4.45
CA LYS A 572 22.60 -6.01 3.88
C LYS A 572 23.86 -6.91 3.95
N ASP A 573 24.04 -7.57 5.10
CA ASP A 573 25.23 -8.34 5.44
C ASP A 573 24.98 -9.87 5.37
N ALA A 574 23.97 -10.28 4.61
CA ALA A 574 23.62 -11.69 4.38
C ALA A 574 24.05 -12.16 2.98
N THR A 575 24.70 -13.33 2.92
CA THR A 575 24.98 -14.06 1.66
C THR A 575 23.72 -14.70 1.06
N LEU A 576 22.67 -14.83 1.88
CA LEU A 576 21.36 -15.37 1.50
C LEU A 576 20.58 -14.40 0.60
N GLN A 577 20.34 -14.82 -0.65
CA GLN A 577 19.53 -14.08 -1.62
C GLN A 577 18.24 -14.81 -1.96
N PHE A 578 17.12 -14.08 -1.99
CA PHE A 578 15.81 -14.57 -2.41
C PHE A 578 15.46 -14.04 -3.80
N ARG A 579 14.81 -14.87 -4.61
CA ARG A 579 14.29 -14.43 -5.91
C ARG A 579 13.06 -13.53 -5.69
N THR A 580 13.00 -12.44 -6.46
CA THR A 580 11.97 -11.37 -6.33
C THR A 580 11.08 -11.23 -7.56
N LYS A 581 11.31 -12.06 -8.59
CA LYS A 581 10.54 -12.13 -9.84
C LYS A 581 10.36 -13.59 -10.23
N ALA A 582 9.16 -13.95 -10.68
CA ALA A 582 8.97 -15.15 -11.48
C ALA A 582 9.53 -14.93 -12.90
N PRO A 583 9.84 -16.00 -13.66
CA PRO A 583 10.13 -15.88 -15.09
C PRO A 583 8.98 -15.19 -15.84
N LEU A 584 9.32 -14.33 -16.80
CA LEU A 584 8.37 -13.85 -17.79
C LEU A 584 8.24 -14.93 -18.88
N ASP A 585 7.04 -15.45 -19.09
CA ASP A 585 6.76 -16.30 -20.26
C ASP A 585 6.83 -15.43 -21.51
N LEU A 586 7.86 -15.67 -22.33
CA LEU A 586 8.23 -14.80 -23.45
C LEU A 586 7.44 -15.08 -24.74
N ASN A 587 6.54 -16.07 -24.74
CA ASN A 587 6.00 -16.66 -25.96
C ASN A 587 4.72 -16.02 -26.52
N CYS A 588 4.25 -14.90 -25.96
CA CYS A 588 3.02 -14.25 -26.43
C CYS A 588 3.23 -12.78 -26.82
N LEU A 589 3.69 -12.55 -28.06
CA LEU A 589 3.27 -11.48 -29.01
C LEU A 589 4.27 -11.38 -30.19
N ILE A 590 4.00 -12.13 -31.27
CA ILE A 590 4.67 -11.99 -32.59
C ILE A 590 3.57 -11.80 -33.66
N SER A 591 3.88 -11.03 -34.71
CA SER A 591 2.98 -10.54 -35.78
C SER A 591 1.92 -9.53 -35.27
N MET A 592 1.67 -8.39 -35.91
CA MET A 592 1.47 -8.18 -37.35
C MET A 592 2.13 -6.88 -37.85
N GLU A 593 2.80 -6.95 -38.99
CA GLU A 593 3.02 -5.79 -39.87
C GLU A 593 1.83 -5.64 -40.83
N PHE A 594 1.51 -4.42 -41.26
CA PHE A 594 1.39 -4.06 -42.68
C PHE A 594 1.28 -2.52 -42.86
N GLN A 595 1.35 -2.07 -44.11
CA GLN A 595 1.71 -0.70 -44.51
C GLN A 595 0.49 0.19 -44.81
N CYS A 596 0.68 1.52 -44.76
CA CYS A 596 -0.12 2.50 -45.49
C CYS A 596 0.76 3.71 -45.91
N PRO A 597 0.35 4.52 -46.93
CA PRO A 597 1.29 5.27 -47.76
C PRO A 597 1.43 6.76 -47.41
N THR A 598 2.45 7.38 -48.02
CA THR A 598 2.68 8.84 -48.09
C THR A 598 1.74 9.52 -49.10
N PHE A 599 1.45 10.82 -48.90
CA PHE A 599 1.76 11.90 -49.87
C PHE A 599 1.47 13.32 -49.29
N SER A 600 2.46 14.22 -49.41
CA SER A 600 2.44 15.65 -49.82
C SER A 600 1.45 16.68 -49.18
N GLN A 601 1.91 17.85 -48.67
CA GLN A 601 2.06 19.17 -49.36
C GLN A 601 0.76 19.75 -49.99
N THR A 602 0.41 21.06 -50.07
CA THR A 602 0.86 22.40 -49.57
C THR A 602 -0.32 23.39 -49.85
N THR A 603 -0.48 24.66 -49.42
CA THR A 603 0.25 25.76 -48.71
C THR A 603 -0.84 26.67 -48.04
N GLY A 604 -0.67 27.87 -47.45
CA GLY A 604 0.45 28.78 -47.17
C GLY A 604 0.11 30.27 -47.47
N ARG A 605 0.54 31.22 -46.61
CA ARG A 605 0.39 32.72 -46.70
C ARG A 605 -1.07 33.27 -46.52
N THR A 606 -1.36 34.51 -46.06
CA THR A 606 -0.56 35.62 -45.47
C THR A 606 -1.40 36.59 -44.61
N SER A 607 -0.79 37.12 -43.53
CA SER A 607 -0.97 38.46 -42.88
C SER A 607 -2.31 39.24 -42.88
N LYS A 608 -2.67 39.83 -41.72
CA LYS A 608 -2.83 41.30 -41.59
C LYS A 608 -2.86 41.85 -40.13
N THR A 609 -2.00 42.85 -39.91
CA THR A 609 -1.98 43.96 -38.92
C THR A 609 -3.01 44.08 -37.78
N PHE A 610 -2.49 44.38 -36.58
CA PHE A 610 -3.20 44.82 -35.36
C PHE A 610 -3.79 46.25 -35.41
N ARG A 611 -4.81 46.51 -34.58
CA ARG A 611 -5.05 47.79 -33.85
C ARG A 611 -5.50 47.47 -32.40
N PRO A 612 -5.32 48.37 -31.40
CA PRO A 612 -5.35 47.99 -29.97
C PRO A 612 -6.60 48.41 -29.17
N GLY A 613 -6.83 47.72 -28.04
CA GLY A 613 -7.71 48.12 -26.93
C GLY A 613 -8.94 47.20 -26.71
N PRO A 614 -9.62 47.26 -25.54
CA PRO A 614 -9.30 48.01 -24.31
C PRO A 614 -8.86 47.10 -23.13
N MET A 615 -8.56 47.70 -21.96
CA MET A 615 -8.22 47.00 -20.71
C MET A 615 -9.43 46.31 -20.06
N ILE A 616 -9.19 45.22 -19.31
CA ILE A 616 -10.19 44.61 -18.40
C ILE A 616 -9.65 44.59 -16.97
N TYR A 617 -10.46 45.13 -16.05
CA TYR A 617 -10.20 45.16 -14.62
C TYR A 617 -10.52 43.81 -13.97
N LEU A 618 -9.72 43.39 -12.98
CA LEU A 618 -10.14 42.39 -11.98
C LEU A 618 -9.45 42.57 -10.61
N LEU A 619 -8.53 43.54 -10.48
CA LEU A 619 -7.59 43.67 -9.37
C LEU A 619 -7.56 45.10 -8.79
N GLN A 620 -8.76 45.65 -8.64
CA GLN A 620 -9.08 46.70 -7.68
C GLN A 620 -10.35 46.24 -6.97
N HIS A 621 -10.22 45.79 -5.72
CA HIS A 621 -11.37 45.36 -4.94
C HIS A 621 -12.09 46.56 -4.33
N THR A 622 -13.35 46.74 -4.67
CA THR A 622 -14.26 47.60 -3.89
C THR A 622 -14.69 46.87 -2.62
N PRO A 623 -15.01 47.56 -1.50
CA PRO A 623 -15.38 46.89 -0.24
C PRO A 623 -16.51 45.86 -0.38
N LYS A 624 -17.54 46.18 -1.17
CA LYS A 624 -18.68 45.29 -1.48
C LYS A 624 -18.28 43.98 -2.18
N GLN A 625 -17.12 43.94 -2.86
CA GLN A 625 -16.61 42.73 -3.50
C GLN A 625 -15.87 41.82 -2.51
N GLN A 626 -15.18 42.36 -1.51
CA GLN A 626 -14.60 41.55 -0.42
C GLN A 626 -15.69 40.97 0.47
N GLU A 627 -16.68 41.80 0.85
CA GLU A 627 -17.86 41.37 1.62
C GLU A 627 -18.60 40.19 0.96
N ARG A 628 -18.73 40.19 -0.37
CA ARG A 628 -19.34 39.08 -1.13
C ARG A 628 -18.45 37.83 -1.23
N GLN A 629 -17.14 37.92 -1.01
CA GLN A 629 -16.25 36.74 -0.98
C GLN A 629 -16.39 35.94 0.32
N THR A 630 -16.67 36.61 1.45
CA THR A 630 -16.79 35.98 2.78
C THR A 630 -18.23 35.58 3.15
N SER A 631 -19.24 36.10 2.45
CA SER A 631 -20.67 35.85 2.74
C SER A 631 -21.40 34.92 1.77
N VAL A 632 -20.81 34.59 0.61
CA VAL A 632 -21.47 33.78 -0.44
C VAL A 632 -20.61 32.55 -0.80
N PRO A 633 -21.18 31.33 -0.87
CA PRO A 633 -20.45 30.13 -1.29
C PRO A 633 -19.86 30.21 -2.70
N ILE A 634 -18.76 29.50 -2.94
CA ILE A 634 -18.05 29.48 -4.23
C ILE A 634 -18.86 28.83 -5.36
N TYR A 635 -19.84 27.98 -5.02
CA TYR A 635 -20.73 27.38 -6.02
C TYR A 635 -21.80 28.35 -6.53
N ASP A 636 -22.25 29.31 -5.73
CA ASP A 636 -23.17 30.37 -6.17
C ASP A 636 -22.41 31.54 -6.85
N ARG A 637 -21.15 31.79 -6.44
CA ARG A 637 -20.27 32.77 -7.09
C ARG A 637 -19.75 32.31 -8.47
N VAL A 638 -19.65 31.00 -8.68
CA VAL A 638 -19.21 30.38 -9.94
C VAL A 638 -20.09 29.15 -10.20
N PRO A 639 -21.24 29.29 -10.90
CA PRO A 639 -22.18 28.20 -11.12
C PRO A 639 -21.63 27.11 -12.06
N PHE A 640 -22.02 25.85 -11.79
CA PHE A 640 -21.84 24.73 -12.71
C PHE A 640 -22.92 24.77 -13.79
N LEU A 641 -22.55 24.82 -15.07
CA LEU A 641 -23.51 24.95 -16.17
C LEU A 641 -24.50 23.77 -16.25
N GLU A 642 -24.02 22.57 -15.98
CA GLU A 642 -24.73 21.28 -16.12
C GLU A 642 -25.62 20.91 -14.93
N ILE A 643 -25.58 21.65 -13.82
CA ILE A 643 -26.33 21.31 -12.61
C ILE A 643 -27.71 21.97 -12.61
N PHE A 644 -28.73 21.18 -12.31
CA PHE A 644 -30.07 21.63 -11.99
C PHE A 644 -30.57 20.85 -10.77
N ILE A 645 -30.96 21.57 -9.72
CA ILE A 645 -31.47 21.00 -8.46
C ILE A 645 -32.77 21.75 -8.15
N PRO A 646 -33.96 21.17 -8.43
CA PRO A 646 -35.22 21.81 -8.08
C PRO A 646 -35.31 22.09 -6.57
N PRO A 647 -35.87 23.24 -6.13
CA PRO A 647 -36.52 24.29 -6.93
C PRO A 647 -35.57 25.42 -7.39
N HIS A 648 -34.26 25.25 -7.28
CA HIS A 648 -33.29 26.29 -7.61
C HIS A 648 -33.16 26.53 -9.13
N LEU A 649 -32.74 27.73 -9.51
CA LEU A 649 -32.39 28.10 -10.89
C LEU A 649 -31.39 27.09 -11.49
N SER A 650 -31.52 26.79 -12.79
CA SER A 650 -30.54 25.95 -13.49
C SER A 650 -29.17 26.62 -13.55
N GLY A 651 -28.09 25.85 -13.74
CA GLY A 651 -26.74 26.36 -13.90
C GLY A 651 -26.59 27.43 -14.98
N LYS A 652 -27.35 27.29 -16.07
CA LYS A 652 -27.52 28.32 -17.12
C LYS A 652 -28.17 29.60 -16.57
N ASP A 653 -29.29 29.49 -15.88
CA ASP A 653 -30.03 30.66 -15.37
C ASP A 653 -29.28 31.36 -14.23
N GLN A 654 -28.55 30.62 -13.39
CA GLN A 654 -27.60 31.19 -12.44
C GLN A 654 -26.49 31.95 -13.16
N ALA A 655 -25.91 31.38 -14.21
CA ALA A 655 -24.87 32.02 -15.01
C ALA A 655 -25.36 33.28 -15.74
N ASP A 656 -26.60 33.31 -16.23
CA ASP A 656 -27.20 34.49 -16.88
C ASP A 656 -27.55 35.60 -15.89
N ASN A 657 -27.87 35.27 -14.64
CA ASN A 657 -28.13 36.23 -13.57
C ASN A 657 -26.86 36.68 -12.79
N LEU A 658 -25.64 36.33 -13.24
CA LEU A 658 -24.40 36.77 -12.59
C LEU A 658 -24.20 38.30 -12.72
N PRO A 659 -24.16 39.08 -11.62
CA PRO A 659 -24.05 40.55 -11.66
C PRO A 659 -22.61 41.05 -11.90
N THR A 660 -21.77 40.24 -12.56
CA THR A 660 -20.33 40.48 -12.70
C THR A 660 -19.90 40.32 -14.16
N SER A 661 -19.22 41.33 -14.69
CA SER A 661 -18.52 41.26 -15.98
C SER A 661 -17.00 41.36 -15.74
N PRO A 662 -16.17 40.40 -16.21
CA PRO A 662 -16.57 39.16 -16.89
C PRO A 662 -17.30 38.17 -15.96
N ARG A 663 -18.12 37.29 -16.56
CA ARG A 663 -18.76 36.17 -15.86
C ARG A 663 -17.75 35.03 -15.63
N LEU A 664 -17.80 34.40 -14.45
CA LEU A 664 -17.09 33.14 -14.17
C LEU A 664 -18.11 31.99 -14.12
N ILE A 665 -17.89 30.97 -14.95
CA ILE A 665 -18.75 29.78 -15.11
C ILE A 665 -17.83 28.56 -15.19
N LYS A 666 -18.26 27.41 -14.66
CA LYS A 666 -17.49 26.15 -14.69
C LYS A 666 -18.36 25.01 -15.22
N THR A 667 -17.74 23.96 -15.73
CA THR A 667 -18.45 22.76 -16.22
C THR A 667 -17.52 21.53 -16.28
N HIS A 668 -18.09 20.34 -16.11
CA HIS A 668 -17.42 19.06 -16.35
C HIS A 668 -17.73 18.47 -17.75
N PHE A 669 -18.32 19.24 -18.67
CA PHE A 669 -18.65 18.70 -19.99
C PHE A 669 -17.41 18.36 -20.85
N PRO A 670 -17.41 17.18 -21.51
CA PRO A 670 -16.59 16.93 -22.70
C PRO A 670 -16.80 18.02 -23.77
N VAL A 671 -15.75 18.31 -24.57
CA VAL A 671 -15.74 19.39 -25.58
C VAL A 671 -16.99 19.42 -26.47
N GLN A 672 -17.48 18.26 -26.89
CA GLN A 672 -18.65 18.13 -27.79
C GLN A 672 -19.99 18.57 -27.17
N PHE A 673 -20.07 18.72 -25.84
CA PHE A 673 -21.25 19.20 -25.12
C PHE A 673 -21.13 20.65 -24.64
N VAL A 674 -19.98 21.31 -24.82
CA VAL A 674 -19.80 22.74 -24.53
C VAL A 674 -20.63 23.57 -25.51
N PRO A 675 -21.51 24.50 -25.06
CA PRO A 675 -22.41 25.21 -25.97
C PRO A 675 -21.72 26.01 -27.07
N LYS A 676 -22.29 25.99 -28.27
CA LYS A 676 -21.74 26.63 -29.49
C LYS A 676 -21.31 28.08 -29.28
N SER A 677 -22.12 28.84 -28.54
CA SER A 677 -21.89 30.25 -28.21
C SER A 677 -20.55 30.52 -27.52
N PHE A 678 -20.01 29.60 -26.71
CA PHE A 678 -18.69 29.78 -26.10
C PHE A 678 -17.56 29.76 -27.14
N TRP A 679 -17.70 28.92 -28.17
CA TRP A 679 -16.74 28.85 -29.27
C TRP A 679 -16.86 30.07 -30.18
N GLU A 680 -18.09 30.41 -30.58
CA GLU A 680 -18.47 31.52 -31.48
C GLU A 680 -18.10 32.89 -30.90
N GLN A 681 -18.42 33.16 -29.63
CA GLN A 681 -18.08 34.40 -28.93
C GLN A 681 -16.61 34.45 -28.49
N ASN A 682 -15.80 33.47 -28.92
CA ASN A 682 -14.35 33.45 -28.72
C ASN A 682 -13.98 33.56 -27.22
N CYS A 683 -14.64 32.76 -26.36
CA CYS A 683 -14.46 32.81 -24.90
C CYS A 683 -13.08 32.32 -24.46
N ARG A 684 -12.64 32.76 -23.27
CA ARG A 684 -11.49 32.17 -22.57
C ARG A 684 -11.95 30.99 -21.72
N MET A 685 -11.24 29.87 -21.81
CA MET A 685 -11.48 28.65 -21.04
C MET A 685 -10.24 28.28 -20.24
N VAL A 686 -10.44 27.70 -19.05
CA VAL A 686 -9.38 27.14 -18.22
C VAL A 686 -9.74 25.67 -17.93
N TYR A 687 -8.85 24.76 -18.31
CA TYR A 687 -8.97 23.33 -18.04
C TYR A 687 -7.99 22.93 -16.94
N VAL A 688 -8.48 22.23 -15.92
CA VAL A 688 -7.64 21.70 -14.83
C VAL A 688 -7.47 20.20 -15.02
N ALA A 689 -6.24 19.78 -15.28
CA ALA A 689 -5.85 18.38 -15.39
C ALA A 689 -5.21 17.91 -14.07
N ARG A 690 -5.33 16.62 -13.74
CA ARG A 690 -4.69 15.98 -12.59
C ARG A 690 -4.27 14.55 -12.95
N ASN A 691 -3.19 14.07 -12.35
CA ASN A 691 -2.72 12.69 -12.48
C ASN A 691 -3.87 11.68 -12.31
N ALA A 692 -4.01 10.74 -13.25
CA ALA A 692 -5.14 9.82 -13.29
C ALA A 692 -5.31 8.95 -12.03
N LYS A 693 -4.21 8.49 -11.41
CA LYS A 693 -4.29 7.65 -10.20
C LYS A 693 -4.75 8.44 -8.98
N ASP A 694 -4.22 9.65 -8.79
CA ASP A 694 -4.68 10.57 -7.74
C ASP A 694 -6.08 11.12 -8.02
N ASN A 695 -6.48 11.28 -9.30
CA ASN A 695 -7.83 11.63 -9.70
C ASN A 695 -8.81 10.52 -9.34
N MET A 696 -8.51 9.25 -9.66
CA MET A 696 -9.32 8.08 -9.30
C MET A 696 -9.55 7.98 -7.79
N VAL A 697 -8.52 8.12 -6.95
CA VAL A 697 -8.69 8.16 -5.48
C VAL A 697 -9.55 9.34 -5.03
N SER A 698 -9.38 10.51 -5.67
CA SER A 698 -10.18 11.70 -5.35
C SER A 698 -11.65 11.53 -5.75
N TYR A 699 -11.93 10.87 -6.88
CA TYR A 699 -13.26 10.56 -7.39
C TYR A 699 -13.94 9.52 -6.49
N PHE A 700 -13.25 8.43 -6.12
CA PHE A 700 -13.76 7.45 -5.15
C PHE A 700 -14.20 8.09 -3.83
N HIS A 701 -13.38 8.99 -3.27
CA HIS A 701 -13.73 9.70 -2.04
C HIS A 701 -14.77 10.82 -2.24
N PHE A 702 -15.01 11.26 -3.48
CA PHE A 702 -16.07 12.21 -3.83
C PHE A 702 -17.42 11.51 -3.99
N ASP A 703 -17.50 10.42 -4.75
CA ASP A 703 -18.73 9.62 -4.90
C ASP A 703 -19.18 9.01 -3.57
N ARG A 704 -18.25 8.73 -2.65
CA ARG A 704 -18.57 8.29 -1.29
C ARG A 704 -19.23 9.35 -0.40
N MET A 705 -19.09 10.65 -0.70
CA MET A 705 -19.71 11.74 0.08
C MET A 705 -20.82 12.47 -0.68
N ASN A 706 -20.85 12.38 -2.01
CA ASN A 706 -21.81 13.11 -2.84
C ASN A 706 -23.10 12.30 -3.02
N LEU A 707 -24.15 12.68 -2.29
CA LEU A 707 -25.45 12.00 -2.27
C LEU A 707 -26.22 12.07 -3.59
N ALA A 708 -25.75 12.86 -4.57
CA ALA A 708 -26.29 12.89 -5.93
C ALA A 708 -25.53 11.97 -6.92
N GLN A 709 -24.54 11.19 -6.45
CA GLN A 709 -23.82 10.21 -7.26
C GLN A 709 -24.22 8.76 -6.91
N PRO A 710 -24.10 7.80 -7.85
CA PRO A 710 -24.29 6.38 -7.55
C PRO A 710 -23.22 5.89 -6.56
N GLU A 711 -23.60 5.03 -5.61
CA GLU A 711 -22.65 4.49 -4.64
C GLU A 711 -21.44 3.84 -5.35
N PRO A 712 -20.20 4.21 -4.98
CA PRO A 712 -19.00 3.71 -5.66
C PRO A 712 -18.65 2.26 -5.32
N GLY A 713 -19.22 1.70 -4.24
CA GLY A 713 -18.88 0.38 -3.71
C GLY A 713 -17.53 0.35 -3.00
N ASP A 714 -16.86 -0.81 -2.98
CA ASP A 714 -15.48 -0.91 -2.52
C ASP A 714 -14.47 -0.40 -3.57
N TRP A 715 -13.23 -0.21 -3.14
CA TRP A 715 -12.15 0.32 -3.96
C TRP A 715 -11.83 -0.52 -5.21
N SER A 716 -11.94 -1.85 -5.15
CA SER A 716 -11.64 -2.73 -6.29
C SER A 716 -12.73 -2.65 -7.35
N ASN A 717 -14.00 -2.60 -6.92
CA ASN A 717 -15.14 -2.41 -7.81
C ASN A 717 -15.13 -1.00 -8.46
N PHE A 718 -14.77 0.03 -7.70
CA PHE A 718 -14.58 1.38 -8.24
C PHE A 718 -13.42 1.46 -9.25
N PHE A 719 -12.28 0.84 -8.93
CA PHE A 719 -11.11 0.78 -9.81
C PHE A 719 -11.48 0.20 -11.18
N GLN A 720 -12.18 -0.94 -11.24
CA GLN A 720 -12.57 -1.51 -12.55
C GLN A 720 -13.56 -0.60 -13.30
N ARG A 721 -14.55 -0.01 -12.64
CA ARG A 721 -15.45 0.99 -13.28
C ARG A 721 -14.69 2.15 -13.92
N PHE A 722 -13.66 2.67 -13.24
CA PHE A 722 -12.82 3.74 -13.77
C PHE A 722 -12.00 3.28 -14.99
N MET A 723 -11.39 2.10 -14.94
CA MET A 723 -10.61 1.51 -16.03
C MET A 723 -11.45 1.22 -17.29
N GLU A 724 -12.71 0.80 -17.10
CA GLU A 724 -13.72 0.62 -18.14
C GLU A 724 -14.33 1.93 -18.66
N GLY A 725 -14.02 3.08 -18.04
CA GLY A 725 -14.60 4.38 -18.39
C GLY A 725 -16.06 4.59 -17.97
N LYS A 726 -16.61 3.71 -17.12
CA LYS A 726 -18.00 3.75 -16.61
C LYS A 726 -18.16 4.73 -15.45
N MET A 727 -17.72 5.96 -15.69
CA MET A 727 -17.79 7.10 -14.77
C MET A 727 -18.77 8.16 -15.30
N VAL A 728 -19.25 9.05 -14.43
CA VAL A 728 -20.03 10.21 -14.88
C VAL A 728 -19.10 11.15 -15.66
N PHE A 729 -19.58 11.65 -16.80
CA PHE A 729 -18.82 12.28 -17.89
C PHE A 729 -17.83 11.37 -18.66
N GLY A 730 -17.82 10.06 -18.36
CA GLY A 730 -17.17 9.02 -19.16
C GLY A 730 -15.69 8.78 -18.82
N SER A 731 -14.99 8.20 -19.79
CA SER A 731 -13.57 7.85 -19.72
C SER A 731 -12.68 9.07 -19.48
N TRP A 732 -11.85 9.02 -18.42
CA TRP A 732 -10.85 10.05 -18.11
C TRP A 732 -9.89 10.31 -19.29
N TYR A 733 -9.49 9.23 -19.99
CA TYR A 733 -8.59 9.29 -21.14
C TYR A 733 -9.21 10.10 -22.29
N ASP A 734 -10.45 9.78 -22.65
CA ASP A 734 -11.14 10.41 -23.78
C ASP A 734 -11.47 11.86 -23.44
N HIS A 735 -11.94 12.13 -22.21
CA HIS A 735 -12.22 13.47 -21.73
C HIS A 735 -10.99 14.38 -21.86
N VAL A 736 -9.83 13.95 -21.33
CA VAL A 736 -8.64 14.82 -21.31
C VAL A 736 -7.96 14.93 -22.67
N ASN A 737 -7.93 13.86 -23.48
CA ASN A 737 -7.31 13.89 -24.81
C ASN A 737 -8.12 14.75 -25.80
N VAL A 738 -9.45 14.69 -25.75
CA VAL A 738 -10.30 15.53 -26.61
C VAL A 738 -10.17 17.01 -26.25
N TRP A 739 -10.14 17.36 -24.95
CA TRP A 739 -9.86 18.73 -24.51
C TRP A 739 -8.44 19.21 -24.88
N TRP A 740 -7.44 18.34 -24.84
CA TRP A 740 -6.05 18.69 -25.20
C TRP A 740 -5.89 18.91 -26.70
N LYS A 741 -6.44 18.03 -27.53
CA LYS A 741 -6.51 18.20 -29.00
C LYS A 741 -7.32 19.45 -29.38
N LYS A 742 -8.38 19.77 -28.64
CA LYS A 742 -9.16 21.00 -28.90
C LYS A 742 -8.33 22.26 -28.70
N LYS A 743 -7.43 22.30 -27.71
CA LYS A 743 -6.50 23.42 -27.43
C LYS A 743 -5.56 23.71 -28.61
N GLU A 744 -5.17 22.71 -29.40
CA GLU A 744 -4.37 22.92 -30.62
C GLU A 744 -5.14 23.74 -31.68
N SER A 745 -6.46 23.53 -31.77
CA SER A 745 -7.36 24.26 -32.69
C SER A 745 -7.92 25.59 -32.13
N TYR A 746 -7.76 25.85 -30.83
CA TYR A 746 -8.44 26.95 -30.15
C TYR A 746 -7.52 27.59 -29.09
N PRO A 747 -6.79 28.67 -29.43
CA PRO A 747 -5.72 29.22 -28.59
C PRO A 747 -6.19 29.90 -27.29
N LYS A 748 -7.51 29.95 -27.03
CA LYS A 748 -8.08 30.46 -25.78
C LYS A 748 -8.44 29.37 -24.76
N ILE A 749 -7.82 28.19 -24.84
CA ILE A 749 -7.83 27.19 -23.75
C ILE A 749 -6.50 27.24 -22.99
N HIS A 750 -6.54 27.66 -21.72
CA HIS A 750 -5.41 27.52 -20.80
C HIS A 750 -5.49 26.18 -20.08
N TYR A 751 -4.37 25.46 -19.99
CA TYR A 751 -4.25 24.24 -19.19
C TYR A 751 -3.49 24.54 -17.89
N MET A 752 -3.98 24.00 -16.78
CA MET A 752 -3.32 23.98 -15.48
C MET A 752 -3.25 22.54 -14.97
N PHE A 753 -2.14 22.14 -14.37
CA PHE A 753 -2.01 20.84 -13.72
C PHE A 753 -2.16 20.99 -12.21
N TYR A 754 -2.90 20.08 -11.57
CA TYR A 754 -3.06 20.05 -10.12
C TYR A 754 -1.72 19.89 -9.40
N GLU A 755 -0.81 19.14 -10.01
CA GLU A 755 0.56 18.94 -9.56
C GLU A 755 1.34 20.27 -9.56
N ASP A 756 1.15 21.13 -10.57
CA ASP A 756 1.76 22.48 -10.62
C ASP A 756 1.20 23.40 -9.53
N MET A 757 -0.12 23.35 -9.27
CA MET A 757 -0.80 24.20 -8.29
C MET A 757 -0.43 23.88 -6.84
N ILE A 758 -0.11 22.61 -6.55
CA ILE A 758 0.36 22.14 -5.24
C ILE A 758 1.89 22.33 -5.07
N GLU A 759 2.66 22.35 -6.16
CA GLU A 759 4.10 22.66 -6.13
C GLU A 759 4.37 24.16 -5.94
N ASP A 760 3.70 25.02 -6.72
CA ASP A 760 3.87 26.48 -6.65
C ASP A 760 2.59 27.19 -7.11
N THR A 761 1.71 27.44 -6.15
CA THR A 761 0.42 28.12 -6.35
C THR A 761 0.59 29.56 -6.88
N GLY A 762 1.63 30.27 -6.44
CA GLY A 762 1.87 31.67 -6.83
C GLY A 762 2.26 31.81 -8.30
N ARG A 763 3.12 30.90 -8.77
CA ARG A 763 3.53 30.77 -10.18
C ARG A 763 2.38 30.30 -11.08
N GLU A 764 1.44 29.49 -10.59
CA GLU A 764 0.22 29.17 -11.33
C GLU A 764 -0.74 30.36 -11.42
N ILE A 765 -0.89 31.14 -10.34
CA ILE A 765 -1.67 32.39 -10.35
C ILE A 765 -1.12 33.39 -11.37
N ASP A 766 0.21 33.57 -11.49
CA ASP A 766 0.82 34.46 -12.50
C ASP A 766 0.44 34.08 -13.94
N LYS A 767 0.39 32.78 -14.24
CA LYS A 767 0.07 32.27 -15.59
C LYS A 767 -1.41 32.47 -15.92
N LEU A 768 -2.27 32.25 -14.93
CA LEU A 768 -3.71 32.52 -15.04
C LEU A 768 -3.97 34.03 -15.22
N CYS A 769 -3.32 34.89 -14.44
CA CYS A 769 -3.37 36.35 -14.63
C CYS A 769 -2.89 36.76 -16.03
N SER A 770 -1.76 36.22 -16.49
CA SER A 770 -1.20 36.50 -17.82
C SER A 770 -2.17 36.10 -18.94
N PHE A 771 -2.78 34.92 -18.86
CA PHE A 771 -3.77 34.43 -19.82
C PHE A 771 -5.06 35.27 -19.84
N LEU A 772 -5.52 35.70 -18.67
CA LEU A 772 -6.69 36.57 -18.51
C LEU A 772 -6.39 38.05 -18.84
N GLY A 773 -5.12 38.44 -19.02
CA GLY A 773 -4.70 39.81 -19.32
C GLY A 773 -4.77 40.73 -18.10
N LEU A 774 -4.40 40.22 -16.92
CA LEU A 774 -4.59 40.86 -15.63
C LEU A 774 -3.25 41.25 -14.98
N SER A 775 -3.20 42.46 -14.42
CA SER A 775 -2.03 43.03 -13.76
C SER A 775 -2.33 43.26 -12.26
N PRO A 776 -2.04 42.29 -11.37
CA PRO A 776 -2.40 42.37 -9.96
C PRO A 776 -1.54 43.37 -9.17
N SER A 777 -2.12 43.99 -8.15
CA SER A 777 -1.32 44.59 -7.07
C SER A 777 -0.58 43.48 -6.32
N ALA A 778 0.59 43.78 -5.75
CA ALA A 778 1.35 42.79 -4.99
C ALA A 778 0.55 42.29 -3.76
N GLU A 779 -0.20 43.19 -3.12
CA GLU A 779 -1.03 42.89 -1.95
C GLU A 779 -2.19 41.96 -2.31
N ASP A 780 -2.93 42.22 -3.41
CA ASP A 780 -4.04 41.36 -3.82
C ASP A 780 -3.54 40.01 -4.33
N LYS A 781 -2.38 39.96 -4.99
CA LYS A 781 -1.72 38.68 -5.33
C LYS A 781 -1.38 37.88 -4.07
N MET A 782 -0.87 38.53 -3.02
CA MET A 782 -0.61 37.85 -1.73
C MET A 782 -1.90 37.35 -1.08
N LYS A 783 -2.97 38.15 -1.05
CA LYS A 783 -4.31 37.73 -0.55
C LYS A 783 -4.82 36.50 -1.29
N VAL A 784 -4.79 36.51 -2.63
CA VAL A 784 -5.25 35.38 -3.46
C VAL A 784 -4.36 34.15 -3.26
N THR A 785 -3.04 34.31 -3.20
CA THR A 785 -2.10 33.19 -2.97
C THR A 785 -2.27 32.56 -1.59
N GLY A 786 -2.57 33.37 -0.56
CA GLY A 786 -2.87 32.91 0.80
C GLY A 786 -4.23 32.22 0.90
N GLY A 787 -5.27 32.79 0.28
CA GLY A 787 -6.62 32.20 0.23
C GLY A 787 -6.66 30.87 -0.53
N ALA A 788 -5.88 30.76 -1.61
CA ALA A 788 -5.79 29.54 -2.43
C ALA A 788 -4.95 28.41 -1.81
N GLN A 789 -4.35 28.59 -0.62
CA GLN A 789 -3.65 27.51 0.08
C GLN A 789 -4.63 26.41 0.50
N PHE A 790 -4.25 25.14 0.30
CA PHE A 790 -5.14 24.00 0.55
C PHE A 790 -5.70 23.97 1.98
N ASP A 791 -4.85 24.20 2.99
CA ASP A 791 -5.28 24.19 4.40
C ASP A 791 -6.10 25.44 4.81
N ASN A 792 -6.10 26.50 3.99
CA ASN A 792 -6.95 27.67 4.20
C ASN A 792 -8.30 27.47 3.51
N MET A 793 -8.32 27.07 2.23
CA MET A 793 -9.54 26.70 1.52
C MET A 793 -10.31 25.56 2.23
N LYS A 794 -9.60 24.62 2.87
CA LYS A 794 -10.19 23.54 3.67
C LYS A 794 -10.93 24.04 4.92
N LYS A 795 -10.49 25.16 5.51
CA LYS A 795 -11.13 25.79 6.69
C LYS A 795 -12.24 26.77 6.28
N ASP A 796 -12.15 27.37 5.10
CA ASP A 796 -13.16 28.28 4.57
C ASP A 796 -14.43 27.52 4.15
N GLY A 797 -15.50 27.69 4.92
CA GLY A 797 -16.84 27.15 4.64
C GLY A 797 -17.45 27.62 3.32
N MET A 798 -16.97 28.75 2.77
CA MET A 798 -17.39 29.26 1.47
C MET A 798 -16.63 28.60 0.30
N ALA A 799 -15.50 27.93 0.55
CA ALA A 799 -14.68 27.26 -0.47
C ALA A 799 -14.70 25.73 -0.38
N ASN A 800 -14.83 25.15 0.83
CA ASN A 800 -14.75 23.70 1.07
C ASN A 800 -16.06 22.93 0.81
N TYR A 801 -17.14 23.59 0.39
CA TYR A 801 -18.49 23.03 0.16
C TYR A 801 -19.22 22.54 1.43
N SER A 802 -18.79 22.88 2.65
CA SER A 802 -19.46 22.45 3.91
C SER A 802 -20.88 23.01 4.09
N THR A 803 -21.24 24.01 3.30
CA THR A 803 -22.58 24.63 3.22
C THR A 803 -23.51 23.91 2.23
N ASN A 804 -23.02 22.95 1.45
CA ASN A 804 -23.82 22.24 0.44
C ASN A 804 -24.49 20.98 1.02
N PRO A 805 -25.83 20.88 1.03
CA PRO A 805 -26.55 19.78 1.68
C PRO A 805 -26.44 18.41 0.98
N VAL A 806 -25.85 18.37 -0.23
CA VAL A 806 -25.66 17.12 -1.00
C VAL A 806 -24.36 16.39 -0.60
N MET A 807 -23.51 17.01 0.21
CA MET A 807 -22.19 16.49 0.59
C MET A 807 -22.18 15.96 2.04
N ASP A 808 -22.04 14.65 2.24
CA ASP A 808 -21.87 14.06 3.56
C ASP A 808 -20.40 14.06 4.04
N PHE A 809 -20.03 15.13 4.73
CA PHE A 809 -18.72 15.29 5.35
C PHE A 809 -18.43 14.28 6.48
N LYS A 810 -19.43 13.51 6.97
CA LYS A 810 -19.22 12.41 7.93
C LYS A 810 -18.53 11.22 7.26
N ILE A 811 -18.69 11.04 5.94
CA ILE A 811 -18.07 9.93 5.18
C ILE A 811 -16.69 10.31 4.65
N SER A 812 -16.52 11.53 4.12
CA SER A 812 -15.22 12.08 3.72
C SER A 812 -15.27 13.62 3.67
N PRO A 813 -14.25 14.35 4.15
CA PRO A 813 -14.16 15.78 3.91
C PRO A 813 -13.83 16.06 2.43
N PHE A 814 -14.54 17.01 1.82
CA PHE A 814 -14.35 17.43 0.42
C PHE A 814 -12.89 17.82 0.14
N MET A 815 -12.30 18.68 0.96
CA MET A 815 -10.86 18.98 0.92
C MET A 815 -10.07 17.95 1.74
N ARG A 816 -9.82 16.79 1.13
CA ARG A 816 -9.29 15.60 1.81
C ARG A 816 -7.84 15.73 2.32
N LYS A 817 -6.83 15.46 1.49
CA LYS A 817 -5.39 15.42 1.88
C LYS A 817 -4.46 16.44 1.22
N GLY A 818 -4.85 17.04 0.09
CA GLY A 818 -4.05 18.07 -0.61
C GLY A 818 -2.68 17.60 -1.13
N LYS A 819 -2.49 16.29 -1.33
CA LYS A 819 -1.19 15.68 -1.65
C LYS A 819 -1.26 14.91 -2.97
N VAL A 820 -0.24 15.11 -3.79
CA VAL A 820 0.12 14.27 -4.94
C VAL A 820 0.81 13.00 -4.42
N GLY A 821 0.55 11.85 -5.05
CA GLY A 821 1.10 10.55 -4.69
C GLY A 821 0.29 9.77 -3.64
N ASP A 822 -0.90 10.25 -3.24
CA ASP A 822 -1.73 9.55 -2.24
C ASP A 822 -2.25 8.21 -2.78
N TRP A 823 -2.35 8.08 -4.10
CA TRP A 823 -2.68 6.83 -4.79
C TRP A 823 -1.84 5.63 -4.35
N LYS A 824 -0.57 5.82 -3.94
CA LYS A 824 0.28 4.73 -3.43
C LYS A 824 -0.26 4.04 -2.17
N ASN A 825 -1.14 4.71 -1.42
CA ASN A 825 -1.79 4.20 -0.21
C ASN A 825 -3.11 3.45 -0.49
N HIS A 826 -3.59 3.48 -1.73
CA HIS A 826 -4.89 2.90 -2.14
C HIS A 826 -4.70 1.80 -3.18
N PHE A 827 -3.84 2.02 -4.17
CA PHE A 827 -3.50 1.03 -5.19
C PHE A 827 -2.67 -0.09 -4.56
N THR A 828 -3.10 -1.34 -4.76
CA THR A 828 -2.20 -2.49 -4.65
C THR A 828 -1.15 -2.44 -5.75
N VAL A 829 -0.02 -3.14 -5.58
CA VAL A 829 1.02 -3.18 -6.62
C VAL A 829 0.47 -3.74 -7.93
N ALA A 830 -0.38 -4.77 -7.87
CA ALA A 830 -1.07 -5.33 -9.04
C ALA A 830 -2.02 -4.32 -9.72
N GLN A 831 -2.79 -3.53 -8.94
CA GLN A 831 -3.61 -2.45 -9.49
C GLN A 831 -2.77 -1.34 -10.14
N SER A 832 -1.59 -1.04 -9.59
CA SER A 832 -0.67 -0.07 -10.21
C SER A 832 -0.16 -0.60 -11.56
N GLU A 833 0.28 -1.86 -11.62
CA GLU A 833 0.78 -2.49 -12.84
C GLU A 833 -0.32 -2.56 -13.92
N GLN A 834 -1.52 -3.02 -13.57
CA GLN A 834 -2.69 -3.03 -14.47
C GLN A 834 -3.01 -1.62 -15.00
N PHE A 835 -2.93 -0.59 -14.14
CA PHE A 835 -3.14 0.79 -14.55
C PHE A 835 -2.05 1.28 -15.51
N ASP A 836 -0.78 1.02 -15.20
CA ASP A 836 0.35 1.54 -15.97
C ASP A 836 0.48 0.88 -17.36
N GLU A 837 -0.04 -0.33 -17.55
CA GLU A 837 -0.18 -0.98 -18.86
C GLU A 837 -1.32 -0.36 -19.70
N ASP A 838 -2.51 -0.21 -19.12
CA ASP A 838 -3.66 0.42 -19.77
C ASP A 838 -3.37 1.88 -20.16
N TYR A 839 -2.71 2.63 -19.28
CA TYR A 839 -2.30 4.00 -19.52
C TYR A 839 -1.33 4.10 -20.70
N LYS A 840 -0.29 3.25 -20.75
CA LYS A 840 0.65 3.19 -21.90
C LYS A 840 -0.07 2.88 -23.20
N LYS A 841 -1.08 2.01 -23.18
CA LYS A 841 -1.88 1.65 -24.36
C LYS A 841 -2.77 2.80 -24.82
N LYS A 842 -3.53 3.42 -23.92
CA LYS A 842 -4.53 4.46 -24.24
C LYS A 842 -3.93 5.87 -24.46
N MET A 843 -2.75 6.15 -23.92
CA MET A 843 -2.05 7.44 -24.07
C MET A 843 -0.89 7.40 -25.08
N LYS A 844 -0.67 6.27 -25.78
CA LYS A 844 0.48 6.06 -26.69
C LYS A 844 0.70 7.21 -27.68
N ASP A 845 -0.39 7.67 -28.31
CA ASP A 845 -0.34 8.65 -29.39
C ASP A 845 -0.71 10.08 -28.91
N ALA A 846 -0.77 10.29 -27.58
CA ALA A 846 -1.12 11.57 -26.97
C ALA A 846 0.13 12.42 -26.65
N THR A 847 0.14 13.68 -27.07
CA THR A 847 1.19 14.66 -26.72
C THR A 847 1.05 15.23 -25.30
N LEU A 848 0.05 14.77 -24.54
CA LEU A 848 -0.23 15.19 -23.17
C LEU A 848 0.54 14.31 -22.17
N GLN A 849 1.41 14.92 -21.38
CA GLN A 849 2.02 14.28 -20.21
C GLN A 849 1.49 14.87 -18.90
N PHE A 850 1.61 14.09 -17.84
CA PHE A 850 1.31 14.46 -16.46
C PHE A 850 2.57 14.32 -15.62
N ARG A 851 2.57 14.91 -14.42
CA ARG A 851 3.55 14.60 -13.37
C ARG A 851 2.99 13.51 -12.43
N THR A 852 3.84 12.66 -11.87
CA THR A 852 3.47 11.49 -11.03
C THR A 852 4.12 11.46 -9.66
N LYS A 853 5.22 12.20 -9.46
CA LYS A 853 6.11 12.05 -8.30
C LYS A 853 6.57 13.43 -7.79
N LYS A 854 6.73 13.55 -6.47
CA LYS A 854 7.31 14.75 -5.82
C LYS A 854 8.83 14.71 -5.89
N GLY A 855 9.45 15.72 -6.51
CA GLY A 855 10.81 16.21 -6.18
C GLY A 855 12.03 15.32 -6.49
N THR A 856 11.97 14.00 -6.36
CA THR A 856 13.11 13.07 -6.53
C THR A 856 13.10 12.30 -7.86
N ASP A 857 12.05 12.47 -8.67
CA ASP A 857 11.86 11.77 -9.93
C ASP A 857 11.20 12.69 -10.98
N LEU A 858 11.64 13.95 -11.04
CA LEU A 858 11.22 14.86 -12.11
C LEU A 858 11.78 14.44 -13.49
N LEU A 859 12.85 13.63 -13.50
CA LEU A 859 13.48 13.07 -14.70
C LEU A 859 12.53 12.27 -15.62
N ASP A 860 11.49 11.61 -15.08
CA ASP A 860 10.56 10.83 -15.91
C ASP A 860 9.60 11.72 -16.73
N GLN A 861 9.34 12.97 -16.30
CA GLN A 861 8.17 13.76 -16.73
C GLN A 861 8.40 15.25 -16.96
N LEU A 862 9.64 15.72 -16.95
CA LEU A 862 10.02 17.02 -17.51
C LEU A 862 10.17 17.00 -19.04
N THR A 863 9.78 15.90 -19.70
CA THR A 863 9.95 15.71 -21.14
C THR A 863 8.94 16.47 -22.01
N THR A 864 7.93 17.16 -21.44
CA THR A 864 7.10 18.15 -22.18
C THR A 864 6.76 19.45 -21.42
N THR A 865 7.10 20.58 -22.05
CA THR A 865 6.66 21.99 -21.84
C THR A 865 7.12 22.80 -20.60
N PRO A 866 7.76 23.98 -20.78
CA PRO A 866 8.32 24.83 -19.70
C PRO A 866 7.42 26.02 -19.27
N ARG A 867 7.78 26.72 -18.18
CA ARG A 867 7.05 27.87 -17.59
C ARG A 867 7.97 28.82 -16.77
N LEU A 868 7.59 30.11 -16.66
CA LEU A 868 8.42 31.27 -16.22
C LEU A 868 8.36 31.59 -14.69
N ILE A 869 9.44 32.14 -14.09
CA ILE A 869 9.53 32.59 -12.68
C ILE A 869 10.40 33.89 -12.53
N LYS A 870 10.14 34.73 -11.52
CA LYS A 870 10.96 35.90 -11.09
C LYS A 870 11.54 35.70 -9.68
N THR A 871 12.76 36.18 -9.44
CA THR A 871 13.44 36.11 -8.12
C THR A 871 14.44 37.26 -7.92
N HIS A 872 14.88 37.46 -6.66
CA HIS A 872 15.88 38.45 -6.25
C HIS A 872 17.16 37.83 -5.66
N LEU A 873 17.26 36.49 -5.63
CA LEU A 873 18.46 35.78 -5.18
C LEU A 873 19.50 35.64 -6.31
N PRO A 874 20.81 35.63 -6.01
CA PRO A 874 21.84 35.30 -6.99
C PRO A 874 21.68 33.87 -7.54
N VAL A 875 21.94 33.72 -8.83
CA VAL A 875 21.68 32.53 -9.64
C VAL A 875 22.24 31.22 -9.05
N GLN A 876 23.42 31.28 -8.42
CA GLN A 876 24.11 30.15 -7.82
C GLN A 876 23.48 29.59 -6.53
N PHE A 877 22.49 30.30 -5.94
CA PHE A 877 21.76 29.82 -4.76
C PHE A 877 20.39 29.21 -5.11
N LEU A 878 20.03 29.12 -6.39
CA LEU A 878 18.88 28.34 -6.85
C LEU A 878 19.28 26.84 -6.93
N PRO A 879 18.49 25.90 -6.38
CA PRO A 879 18.80 24.47 -6.45
C PRO A 879 18.99 23.96 -7.89
N LYS A 880 19.84 22.94 -8.10
CA LYS A 880 20.15 22.42 -9.44
C LYS A 880 18.91 22.05 -10.29
N SER A 881 17.87 21.53 -9.64
CA SER A 881 16.58 21.19 -10.25
C SER A 881 15.81 22.36 -10.87
N PHE A 882 16.29 23.60 -10.70
CA PHE A 882 15.75 24.82 -11.33
C PHE A 882 16.31 25.05 -12.75
N TRP A 883 17.52 24.55 -13.04
CA TRP A 883 18.22 24.74 -14.32
C TRP A 883 17.86 23.66 -15.34
N GLU A 884 17.74 22.42 -14.87
CA GLU A 884 17.41 21.22 -15.67
C GLU A 884 15.96 21.22 -16.22
N GLN A 885 15.15 22.24 -15.90
CA GLN A 885 13.75 22.40 -16.35
C GLN A 885 13.54 23.36 -17.52
N ASN A 886 14.60 23.99 -18.03
CA ASN A 886 14.50 25.00 -19.10
C ASN A 886 13.57 26.17 -18.74
N SER A 887 13.49 26.52 -17.44
CA SER A 887 12.71 27.63 -16.90
C SER A 887 13.48 28.94 -17.02
N THR A 888 13.05 29.83 -17.92
CA THR A 888 13.70 31.15 -18.07
C THR A 888 13.52 32.01 -16.83
N ILE A 889 14.64 32.52 -16.30
CA ILE A 889 14.68 33.45 -15.17
C ILE A 889 14.68 34.88 -15.69
N VAL A 890 13.78 35.73 -15.19
CA VAL A 890 13.81 37.18 -15.43
C VAL A 890 14.51 37.88 -14.27
N TYR A 891 15.82 38.03 -14.36
CA TYR A 891 16.63 38.77 -13.39
C TYR A 891 16.49 40.28 -13.63
N VAL A 892 16.19 41.05 -12.57
CA VAL A 892 16.01 42.51 -12.66
C VAL A 892 17.18 43.20 -11.95
N ALA A 893 18.25 43.46 -12.71
CA ALA A 893 19.39 44.22 -12.20
C ALA A 893 19.02 45.72 -12.04
N ARG A 894 19.48 46.31 -10.93
CA ARG A 894 19.63 47.78 -10.77
C ARG A 894 21.06 48.07 -10.28
N ASN A 895 21.56 49.25 -10.63
CA ASN A 895 22.99 49.58 -10.60
C ASN A 895 23.60 49.75 -9.20
N ALA A 896 24.76 49.12 -9.01
CA ALA A 896 25.95 49.58 -8.29
C ALA A 896 27.08 48.65 -8.81
N LYS A 897 28.19 49.07 -9.43
CA LYS A 897 29.02 50.27 -9.34
C LYS A 897 29.75 50.45 -8.00
N ASP A 898 31.06 50.59 -8.14
CA ASP A 898 32.06 51.21 -7.25
C ASP A 898 32.84 50.33 -6.23
N THR A 899 34.18 50.31 -6.44
CA THR A 899 35.31 50.03 -5.52
C THR A 899 35.55 48.61 -4.95
N ALA A 900 36.80 48.15 -4.70
CA ALA A 900 38.15 48.48 -5.23
C ALA A 900 39.21 47.41 -4.81
N MET A 901 40.35 47.35 -5.54
CA MET A 901 41.79 47.20 -5.10
C MET A 901 42.18 46.45 -3.79
N ASP A 902 43.30 45.70 -3.68
CA ASP A 902 44.30 45.17 -4.63
C ASP A 902 45.18 44.04 -3.99
N ARG A 903 46.28 43.61 -4.65
CA ARG A 903 47.21 42.49 -4.30
C ARG A 903 48.40 42.92 -3.38
N PRO A 904 49.45 42.10 -3.05
CA PRO A 904 49.65 40.62 -2.99
C PRO A 904 50.38 40.11 -1.68
N THR A 905 50.80 38.82 -1.69
CA THR A 905 51.97 38.19 -1.00
C THR A 905 51.95 37.82 0.50
N LEU A 906 51.72 36.52 0.75
CA LEU A 906 52.47 35.56 1.60
C LEU A 906 52.93 35.92 3.03
N PHE A 907 52.35 35.20 4.01
CA PHE A 907 53.10 34.48 5.04
C PHE A 907 52.36 33.18 5.45
N ASP A 908 53.13 32.19 5.92
CA ASP A 908 52.71 30.86 6.42
C ASP A 908 52.25 30.89 7.89
N PHE A 909 51.66 29.86 8.53
CA PHE A 909 51.28 28.49 8.13
C PHE A 909 50.10 28.00 9.04
N HIS A 910 49.55 26.82 8.70
CA HIS A 910 48.72 25.91 9.53
C HIS A 910 47.23 26.30 9.68
N GLY A 911 46.29 25.36 9.83
CA GLY A 911 46.44 23.92 10.05
C GLY A 911 45.90 22.99 8.95
N VAL A 912 46.81 22.19 8.40
CA VAL A 912 46.70 20.75 8.07
C VAL A 912 45.31 20.20 7.67
N SER A 913 45.09 20.05 6.36
CA SER A 913 44.39 18.86 5.82
C SER A 913 44.72 18.57 4.34
N MET A 914 44.79 19.61 3.51
CA MET A 914 44.65 19.43 2.05
C MET A 914 45.97 19.24 1.27
N ILE A 915 47.07 19.87 1.70
CA ILE A 915 48.38 19.75 1.00
C ILE A 915 48.95 18.33 1.10
N LYS A 916 48.77 17.66 2.25
CA LYS A 916 49.29 16.31 2.46
C LYS A 916 48.71 15.29 1.46
N GLN A 917 47.42 15.42 1.11
CA GLN A 917 46.76 14.47 0.19
C GLN A 917 47.37 14.45 -1.22
N PHE A 918 48.00 15.54 -1.68
CA PHE A 918 48.59 15.59 -3.03
C PHE A 918 50.03 15.03 -3.10
N THR A 919 50.79 15.12 -2.01
CA THR A 919 52.12 14.47 -1.93
C THR A 919 52.00 12.97 -1.70
N ASP A 920 51.15 12.56 -0.74
CA ASP A 920 50.97 11.15 -0.38
C ASP A 920 50.56 10.32 -1.61
N SER A 921 49.63 10.81 -2.44
CA SER A 921 49.19 10.11 -3.66
C SER A 921 50.21 10.06 -4.80
N TRP A 922 51.23 10.94 -4.84
CA TRP A 922 52.28 10.86 -5.87
C TRP A 922 53.37 9.84 -5.49
N GLU A 923 53.70 9.72 -4.20
CA GLU A 923 54.56 8.66 -3.70
C GLU A 923 53.88 7.28 -3.80
N GLU A 924 52.57 7.16 -3.54
CA GLU A 924 51.82 5.91 -3.76
C GLU A 924 51.90 5.44 -5.23
N VAL A 925 51.81 6.35 -6.21
CA VAL A 925 51.92 6.02 -7.65
C VAL A 925 53.34 5.57 -8.04
N GLN A 926 54.39 6.24 -7.56
CA GLN A 926 55.78 5.87 -7.88
C GLN A 926 56.21 4.55 -7.20
N ASN A 927 55.57 4.17 -6.09
CA ASN A 927 55.82 2.90 -5.40
C ASN A 927 55.04 1.70 -5.98
N PHE A 928 54.22 1.89 -7.01
CA PHE A 928 53.48 0.79 -7.64
C PHE A 928 54.43 -0.26 -8.22
N LYS A 929 54.22 -1.54 -7.87
CA LYS A 929 54.99 -2.67 -8.39
C LYS A 929 54.21 -3.39 -9.49
N ALA A 930 54.65 -3.19 -10.72
CA ALA A 930 54.24 -4.00 -11.86
C ALA A 930 54.60 -5.48 -11.67
N ARG A 931 53.84 -6.36 -12.31
CA ARG A 931 54.12 -7.79 -12.46
C ARG A 931 54.48 -8.10 -13.93
N PRO A 932 55.26 -9.15 -14.23
CA PRO A 932 55.64 -9.48 -15.62
C PRO A 932 54.46 -9.77 -16.55
N ASP A 933 53.33 -10.21 -15.98
CA ASP A 933 52.08 -10.52 -16.67
C ASP A 933 51.05 -9.35 -16.66
N ASP A 934 51.39 -8.19 -16.09
CA ASP A 934 50.52 -7.01 -16.18
C ASP A 934 50.46 -6.50 -17.64
N ILE A 935 49.25 -6.23 -18.13
CA ILE A 935 48.99 -5.62 -19.43
C ILE A 935 48.55 -4.16 -19.21
N VAL A 936 49.36 -3.22 -19.68
CA VAL A 936 49.09 -1.78 -19.59
C VAL A 936 48.52 -1.28 -20.90
N ILE A 937 47.35 -0.64 -20.87
CA ILE A 937 46.77 0.08 -22.02
C ILE A 937 46.90 1.58 -21.79
N GLU A 938 47.75 2.24 -22.59
CA GLU A 938 47.86 3.69 -22.65
C GLU A 938 46.91 4.24 -23.71
N GLN A 939 46.04 5.18 -23.32
CA GLN A 939 45.05 5.80 -24.21
C GLN A 939 45.34 7.28 -24.45
N HIS A 940 46.41 7.58 -25.19
CA HIS A 940 46.68 8.92 -25.70
C HIS A 940 45.91 9.18 -27.01
N GLY A 941 44.73 9.78 -26.85
CA GLY A 941 43.74 9.98 -27.92
C GLY A 941 42.30 10.02 -27.45
N SER A 942 42.05 9.80 -26.15
CA SER A 942 40.75 10.06 -25.52
C SER A 942 40.90 10.62 -24.11
N VAL A 943 40.10 11.65 -23.80
CA VAL A 943 39.75 12.12 -22.45
C VAL A 943 40.86 12.85 -21.67
N THR A 944 40.43 13.59 -20.63
CA THR A 944 41.18 14.47 -19.73
C THR A 944 42.55 13.98 -19.25
N SER A 945 43.52 14.87 -19.33
CA SER A 945 44.53 15.08 -18.29
C SER A 945 44.53 16.57 -17.90
N TRP A 946 45.27 16.95 -16.85
CA TRP A 946 45.33 18.28 -16.20
C TRP A 946 44.17 18.67 -15.26
N ASN A 947 44.37 18.30 -13.99
CA ASN A 947 44.14 19.10 -12.77
C ASN A 947 42.70 19.43 -12.31
N TYR A 948 42.18 18.56 -11.44
CA TYR A 948 41.38 18.99 -10.29
C TYR A 948 42.24 19.83 -9.33
N CYS A 949 42.17 21.16 -9.40
CA CYS A 949 42.63 22.04 -8.31
C CYS A 949 42.12 23.48 -8.45
N PHE A 950 41.16 23.90 -7.62
CA PHE A 950 41.25 25.10 -6.75
C PHE A 950 39.91 25.39 -6.05
N LEU A 951 39.97 25.74 -4.76
CA LEU A 951 38.83 26.25 -3.99
C LEU A 951 39.33 27.34 -3.02
N GLY A 952 38.57 28.43 -2.89
CA GLY A 952 38.84 29.53 -1.94
C GLY A 952 38.23 30.85 -2.43
N ARG A 953 37.73 31.75 -1.56
CA ARG A 953 37.57 31.76 -0.10
C ARG A 953 36.13 32.28 0.18
N HIS A 954 35.41 31.92 1.25
CA HIS A 954 35.71 32.20 2.66
C HIS A 954 34.93 31.28 3.63
N VAL A 955 35.36 31.27 4.90
CA VAL A 955 34.77 30.58 6.07
C VAL A 955 33.70 31.50 6.71
N GLN A 956 32.53 31.06 7.18
CA GLN A 956 32.19 30.28 8.41
C GLN A 956 30.80 29.61 8.24
N SER A 957 30.39 28.57 8.96
CA SER A 957 30.96 27.86 10.13
C SER A 957 30.91 26.33 9.95
N ALA A 958 31.54 25.55 10.84
CA ALA A 958 31.86 24.14 10.57
C ALA A 958 31.12 23.12 11.47
N SER A 959 30.44 22.15 10.83
CA SER A 959 30.04 20.88 11.46
C SER A 959 30.19 19.67 10.51
N ARG A 960 31.44 19.23 10.36
CA ARG A 960 31.94 17.82 10.32
C ARG A 960 31.16 16.73 9.52
N GLN A 961 31.76 15.80 8.77
CA GLN A 961 33.13 15.68 8.18
C GLN A 961 33.24 14.48 7.19
N SER A 962 32.12 13.90 6.72
CA SER A 962 31.99 12.43 6.60
C SER A 962 31.87 11.81 5.20
N LEU A 963 32.05 12.57 4.10
CA LEU A 963 31.93 12.00 2.74
C LEU A 963 33.07 12.34 1.77
N PHE A 964 33.85 13.40 1.99
CA PHE A 964 35.11 13.61 1.25
C PHE A 964 36.14 12.49 1.54
N MET A 965 36.07 11.90 2.74
CA MET A 965 36.80 10.68 3.12
C MET A 965 36.44 9.44 2.27
N ARG A 966 35.35 9.46 1.49
CA ARG A 966 34.80 8.25 0.85
C ARG A 966 35.38 7.99 -0.53
N GLU A 967 35.89 9.00 -1.23
CA GLU A 967 36.47 8.87 -2.58
C GLU A 967 38.00 8.76 -2.54
N CYS A 968 38.70 9.43 -1.61
CA CYS A 968 40.13 9.13 -1.37
C CYS A 968 40.33 7.68 -0.91
N GLN A 969 39.38 7.12 -0.14
CA GLN A 969 39.36 5.70 0.20
C GLN A 969 39.21 4.76 -1.02
N TYR A 970 38.77 5.23 -2.19
CA TYR A 970 38.71 4.42 -3.40
C TYR A 970 40.07 4.28 -4.12
N VAL A 971 41.05 5.14 -3.83
CA VAL A 971 42.43 4.97 -4.34
C VAL A 971 43.16 3.91 -3.51
N GLN A 972 43.19 4.03 -2.18
CA GLN A 972 43.77 3.01 -1.30
C GLN A 972 43.04 1.66 -1.38
N LYS A 973 41.70 1.66 -1.48
CA LYS A 973 40.97 0.41 -1.81
C LYS A 973 41.17 -0.03 -3.26
N GLY A 974 41.63 0.84 -4.16
CA GLY A 974 41.94 0.49 -5.55
C GLY A 974 43.18 -0.40 -5.62
N THR A 975 44.26 -0.02 -4.93
CA THR A 975 45.45 -0.87 -4.77
C THR A 975 45.13 -2.15 -4.01
N ASP A 976 44.40 -2.07 -2.88
CA ASP A 976 44.04 -3.26 -2.10
C ASP A 976 43.14 -4.23 -2.88
N LEU A 977 42.17 -3.74 -3.68
CA LEU A 977 41.38 -4.62 -4.56
C LEU A 977 42.22 -5.22 -5.69
N LEU A 978 43.18 -4.48 -6.27
CA LEU A 978 44.00 -4.98 -7.38
C LEU A 978 45.04 -6.03 -6.95
N ASP A 979 45.36 -6.13 -5.66
CA ASP A 979 46.12 -7.24 -5.10
C ASP A 979 45.23 -8.34 -4.47
N GLN A 980 43.99 -8.04 -4.08
CA GLN A 980 42.98 -9.03 -3.65
C GLN A 980 42.23 -9.74 -4.80
N LEU A 981 42.27 -9.18 -6.01
CA LEU A 981 41.78 -9.85 -7.22
C LEU A 981 42.72 -10.99 -7.62
N THR A 982 42.38 -12.22 -7.24
CA THR A 982 43.18 -13.44 -7.43
C THR A 982 43.22 -13.94 -8.88
N THR A 983 43.20 -13.05 -9.86
CA THR A 983 43.18 -13.36 -11.30
C THR A 983 44.30 -12.61 -12.02
N THR A 984 45.36 -13.34 -12.35
CA THR A 984 46.40 -12.95 -13.30
C THR A 984 45.99 -13.35 -14.72
N PRO A 985 46.30 -12.58 -15.78
CA PRO A 985 46.98 -11.27 -15.79
C PRO A 985 46.08 -10.11 -15.34
N ARG A 986 46.68 -9.01 -14.83
CA ARG A 986 45.94 -7.78 -14.49
C ARG A 986 45.92 -6.83 -15.69
N LEU A 987 44.77 -6.21 -15.95
CA LEU A 987 44.59 -5.22 -17.01
C LEU A 987 44.56 -3.79 -16.42
N ILE A 988 45.58 -2.99 -16.71
CA ILE A 988 45.78 -1.66 -16.14
C ILE A 988 45.55 -0.62 -17.25
N LYS A 989 44.55 0.25 -17.10
CA LYS A 989 44.33 1.37 -18.02
C LYS A 989 44.97 2.65 -17.47
N THR A 990 45.70 3.38 -18.32
CA THR A 990 46.29 4.68 -17.98
C THR A 990 46.04 5.77 -19.03
N HIS A 991 46.07 7.02 -18.56
CA HIS A 991 46.10 8.26 -19.36
C HIS A 991 47.33 9.12 -19.02
N LEU A 992 48.29 8.58 -18.26
CA LEU A 992 49.61 9.20 -18.10
C LEU A 992 50.42 8.94 -19.39
N PRO A 993 51.11 9.95 -19.95
CA PRO A 993 52.07 9.74 -21.02
C PRO A 993 53.15 8.72 -20.63
N VAL A 994 53.57 7.89 -21.58
CA VAL A 994 54.58 6.84 -21.45
C VAL A 994 55.80 7.19 -20.56
N GLN A 995 56.34 8.42 -20.64
CA GLN A 995 57.51 8.84 -19.86
C GLN A 995 57.27 9.07 -18.36
N PHE A 996 56.01 9.04 -17.91
CA PHE A 996 55.63 9.19 -16.49
C PHE A 996 55.19 7.87 -15.83
N LEU A 997 55.24 6.75 -16.55
CA LEU A 997 54.92 5.42 -15.99
C LEU A 997 56.02 4.96 -15.02
N PRO A 998 55.67 4.33 -13.87
CA PRO A 998 56.64 3.79 -12.92
C PRO A 998 57.69 2.88 -13.56
N LYS A 999 58.95 3.01 -13.14
CA LYS A 999 60.10 2.26 -13.70
C LYS A 999 59.89 0.74 -13.71
N SER A 1000 59.16 0.22 -12.73
CA SER A 1000 58.86 -1.21 -12.60
C SER A 1000 58.20 -1.82 -13.84
N PHE A 1001 57.39 -1.08 -14.60
CA PHE A 1001 56.76 -1.61 -15.83
C PHE A 1001 57.79 -1.97 -16.91
N TRP A 1002 58.85 -1.15 -17.01
CA TRP A 1002 59.96 -1.37 -17.92
C TRP A 1002 60.93 -2.44 -17.40
N GLU A 1003 61.18 -2.45 -16.10
CA GLU A 1003 62.07 -3.41 -15.42
C GLU A 1003 61.48 -4.84 -15.34
N GLN A 1004 60.16 -4.97 -15.25
CA GLN A 1004 59.45 -6.27 -15.22
C GLN A 1004 59.00 -6.75 -16.61
N ASN A 1005 59.32 -6.01 -17.67
CA ASN A 1005 59.04 -6.38 -19.07
C ASN A 1005 57.52 -6.54 -19.37
N SER A 1006 56.67 -5.74 -18.69
CA SER A 1006 55.21 -5.76 -18.82
C SER A 1006 54.75 -5.37 -20.24
N THR A 1007 53.61 -5.89 -20.69
CA THR A 1007 53.11 -5.61 -22.06
C THR A 1007 52.41 -4.25 -22.11
N ILE A 1008 52.98 -3.29 -22.85
CA ILE A 1008 52.39 -1.96 -23.05
C ILE A 1008 51.72 -1.88 -24.42
N VAL A 1009 50.42 -1.59 -24.45
CA VAL A 1009 49.61 -1.42 -25.66
C VAL A 1009 49.23 0.06 -25.80
N TYR A 1010 49.83 0.73 -26.78
CA TYR A 1010 49.55 2.14 -27.07
C TYR A 1010 48.49 2.29 -28.17
N VAL A 1011 47.40 2.99 -27.87
CA VAL A 1011 46.26 3.18 -28.78
C VAL A 1011 46.08 4.66 -29.14
N ALA A 1012 46.14 4.98 -30.44
CA ALA A 1012 45.96 6.35 -30.95
C ALA A 1012 45.21 6.39 -32.29
N ARG A 1013 44.91 7.60 -32.78
CA ARG A 1013 43.93 7.87 -33.84
C ARG A 1013 44.29 9.11 -34.69
N ASN A 1014 43.78 9.15 -35.93
CA ASN A 1014 43.92 10.29 -36.86
C ASN A 1014 43.78 11.66 -36.16
N ALA A 1015 44.71 12.57 -36.41
CA ALA A 1015 44.84 13.83 -35.67
C ALA A 1015 43.64 14.80 -35.88
N LYS A 1016 43.06 14.85 -37.08
CA LYS A 1016 41.89 15.70 -37.40
C LYS A 1016 40.64 15.18 -36.67
N ASP A 1017 40.40 13.86 -36.71
CA ASP A 1017 39.32 13.23 -35.95
C ASP A 1017 39.51 13.35 -34.42
N THR A 1018 40.75 13.33 -33.95
CA THR A 1018 41.10 13.51 -32.54
C THR A 1018 40.79 14.94 -32.07
N ALA A 1019 41.09 15.96 -32.89
CA ALA A 1019 40.72 17.36 -32.60
C ALA A 1019 39.21 17.53 -32.37
N VAL A 1020 38.39 17.00 -33.28
CA VAL A 1020 36.92 17.04 -33.12
C VAL A 1020 36.44 16.18 -31.95
N SER A 1021 37.11 15.06 -31.67
CA SER A 1021 36.80 14.22 -30.52
C SER A 1021 37.03 14.97 -29.21
N TYR A 1022 38.17 15.67 -29.09
CA TYR A 1022 38.51 16.44 -27.90
C TYR A 1022 37.63 17.68 -27.73
N TYR A 1023 37.30 18.41 -28.80
CA TYR A 1023 36.38 19.56 -28.76
C TYR A 1023 35.04 19.22 -28.10
N HIS A 1024 34.33 18.23 -28.65
CA HIS A 1024 33.06 17.80 -28.09
C HIS A 1024 33.20 17.16 -26.71
N PHE A 1025 34.34 16.52 -26.41
CA PHE A 1025 34.62 16.00 -25.09
C PHE A 1025 34.70 17.12 -24.03
N CYS A 1026 35.43 18.20 -24.31
CA CYS A 1026 35.48 19.36 -23.42
C CYS A 1026 34.14 20.07 -23.30
N ARG A 1027 33.31 20.07 -24.35
CA ARG A 1027 31.94 20.62 -24.29
C ARG A 1027 30.96 19.75 -23.49
N MET A 1028 31.18 18.44 -23.40
CA MET A 1028 30.31 17.56 -22.61
C MET A 1028 30.74 17.41 -21.15
N ASN A 1029 32.03 17.45 -20.83
CA ASN A 1029 32.48 17.25 -19.45
C ASN A 1029 32.39 18.56 -18.65
N TYR A 1030 31.38 18.70 -17.78
CA TYR A 1030 31.18 19.90 -16.96
C TYR A 1030 32.32 20.19 -15.96
N CYS A 1031 33.25 19.24 -15.75
CA CYS A 1031 34.46 19.47 -14.96
C CYS A 1031 35.59 20.12 -15.76
N MET A 1032 35.45 20.24 -17.09
CA MET A 1032 36.36 21.01 -17.94
C MET A 1032 35.79 22.43 -18.16
N PRO A 1033 36.65 23.44 -18.41
CA PRO A 1033 36.18 24.72 -18.93
C PRO A 1033 35.49 24.52 -20.29
N GLU A 1034 34.33 25.15 -20.51
CA GLU A 1034 33.70 25.09 -21.84
C GLU A 1034 34.67 25.70 -22.88
N PRO A 1035 34.99 24.97 -23.96
CA PRO A 1035 35.91 25.48 -24.97
C PRO A 1035 35.31 26.66 -25.74
N ALA A 1036 36.19 27.48 -26.31
CA ALA A 1036 35.80 28.53 -27.25
C ALA A 1036 35.14 27.92 -28.50
N ASP A 1037 34.63 28.77 -29.40
CA ASP A 1037 34.06 28.31 -30.67
C ASP A 1037 35.03 27.40 -31.44
N TRP A 1038 34.50 26.55 -32.31
CA TRP A 1038 35.29 25.55 -33.03
C TRP A 1038 36.52 26.12 -33.76
N SER A 1039 36.45 27.33 -34.31
CA SER A 1039 37.59 27.94 -35.02
C SER A 1039 38.69 28.36 -34.05
N THR A 1040 38.32 29.01 -32.94
CA THR A 1040 39.25 29.39 -31.87
C THR A 1040 39.83 28.17 -31.17
N PHE A 1041 39.01 27.13 -30.91
CA PHE A 1041 39.46 25.85 -30.37
C PHE A 1041 40.44 25.14 -31.32
N LEU A 1042 40.12 25.04 -32.60
CA LEU A 1042 40.97 24.37 -33.60
C LEU A 1042 42.32 25.09 -33.75
N GLN A 1043 42.33 26.42 -33.77
CA GLN A 1043 43.58 27.20 -33.77
C GLN A 1043 44.41 26.94 -32.51
N ASN A 1044 43.80 26.99 -31.33
CA ASN A 1044 44.46 26.68 -30.06
C ASN A 1044 45.05 25.26 -30.04
N TYR A 1045 44.29 24.27 -30.52
CA TYR A 1045 44.71 22.88 -30.66
C TYR A 1045 45.92 22.73 -31.61
N MET A 1046 45.88 23.34 -32.80
CA MET A 1046 46.99 23.32 -33.76
C MET A 1046 48.24 24.00 -33.20
N GLU A 1047 48.10 25.14 -32.52
CA GLU A 1047 49.21 25.88 -31.92
C GLU A 1047 49.82 25.20 -30.67
N GLY A 1048 49.33 24.02 -30.27
CA GLY A 1048 49.75 23.32 -29.04
C GLY A 1048 49.32 24.03 -27.75
N LYS A 1049 48.46 25.06 -27.88
CA LYS A 1049 47.93 25.88 -26.80
C LYS A 1049 46.63 25.25 -26.29
N GLY A 1050 46.75 24.15 -25.55
CA GLY A 1050 45.62 23.54 -24.85
C GLY A 1050 44.90 24.55 -23.92
N HIS A 1051 43.71 24.17 -23.43
CA HIS A 1051 42.97 24.91 -22.40
C HIS A 1051 43.70 24.87 -21.05
N GLY A 1052 44.83 25.57 -20.96
CA GLY A 1052 45.83 25.44 -19.90
C GLY A 1052 47.04 24.61 -20.34
N THR A 1053 48.17 25.29 -20.55
CA THR A 1053 49.56 24.79 -20.43
C THR A 1053 49.99 23.46 -21.09
N ARG A 1054 50.61 23.61 -22.27
CA ARG A 1054 51.93 23.06 -22.70
C ARG A 1054 52.21 21.54 -22.86
N ASP A 1055 52.76 21.26 -24.05
CA ASP A 1055 53.86 20.35 -24.42
C ASP A 1055 53.67 18.80 -24.36
N GLY A 1056 53.79 18.14 -25.53
CA GLY A 1056 53.91 16.67 -25.68
C GLY A 1056 53.40 16.10 -27.03
N PRO A 1057 54.22 15.37 -27.85
CA PRO A 1057 53.82 14.87 -29.18
C PRO A 1057 53.39 13.38 -29.24
N THR A 1058 52.76 12.99 -30.36
CA THR A 1058 52.17 11.66 -30.66
C THR A 1058 53.10 10.74 -31.48
N LEU A 1059 52.96 9.39 -31.38
CA LEU A 1059 53.13 8.39 -32.48
C LEU A 1059 52.71 6.93 -32.06
N PHE A 1060 52.57 5.94 -32.98
CA PHE A 1060 51.73 4.71 -32.83
C PHE A 1060 52.42 3.35 -33.21
N LEU A 1061 51.66 2.21 -33.09
CA LEU A 1061 51.63 0.91 -33.86
C LEU A 1061 51.95 -0.38 -33.04
N PRO A 1062 51.62 -1.62 -33.52
CA PRO A 1062 50.30 -2.12 -33.99
C PRO A 1062 49.93 -3.59 -33.58
N TRP A 1063 48.61 -3.89 -33.38
CA TRP A 1063 47.86 -5.19 -33.57
C TRP A 1063 48.46 -6.56 -33.12
N GLU A 1064 47.72 -7.68 -32.96
CA GLU A 1064 46.31 -8.06 -33.23
C GLU A 1064 45.67 -8.72 -31.96
N LYS A 1065 44.71 -9.66 -31.86
CA LYS A 1065 43.90 -10.51 -32.78
C LYS A 1065 42.49 -10.77 -32.19
N GLU A 1066 41.75 -11.71 -32.77
CA GLU A 1066 40.39 -12.19 -32.46
C GLU A 1066 40.31 -12.94 -31.11
N ASN A 1067 39.22 -12.89 -30.32
CA ASN A 1067 37.88 -13.30 -30.73
C ASN A 1067 36.74 -12.55 -29.98
N VAL A 1068 36.94 -11.26 -29.66
CA VAL A 1068 36.00 -10.43 -28.87
C VAL A 1068 34.91 -9.74 -29.74
N LEU A 1069 35.02 -9.86 -31.07
CA LEU A 1069 34.46 -8.96 -32.09
C LEU A 1069 32.93 -8.82 -32.14
N THR A 1070 32.16 -9.66 -31.45
CA THR A 1070 30.69 -9.49 -31.34
C THR A 1070 30.27 -8.55 -30.20
N ARG A 1071 31.07 -8.43 -29.14
CA ARG A 1071 30.78 -7.55 -27.98
C ARG A 1071 31.40 -6.16 -28.09
N VAL A 1072 32.52 -6.01 -28.81
CA VAL A 1072 33.20 -4.70 -29.04
C VAL A 1072 32.82 -4.02 -30.36
N LYS A 1073 31.70 -4.38 -31.00
CA LYS A 1073 31.15 -3.55 -32.09
C LYS A 1073 30.77 -2.18 -31.54
N PHE A 1074 31.10 -1.11 -32.26
CA PHE A 1074 30.93 0.28 -31.78
C PHE A 1074 29.49 0.57 -31.33
N ASP A 1075 28.49 0.10 -32.08
CA ASP A 1075 27.08 0.29 -31.77
C ASP A 1075 26.62 -0.46 -30.50
N ASN A 1076 27.21 -1.61 -30.22
CA ASN A 1076 26.98 -2.37 -28.98
C ASN A 1076 27.63 -1.68 -27.77
N MET A 1077 28.82 -1.10 -27.95
CA MET A 1077 29.49 -0.32 -26.88
C MET A 1077 28.81 1.03 -26.62
N LYS A 1078 28.19 1.64 -27.64
CA LYS A 1078 27.43 2.88 -27.55
C LYS A 1078 26.07 2.71 -26.87
N THR A 1079 25.43 1.56 -27.06
CA THR A 1079 24.14 1.23 -26.41
C THR A 1079 24.32 0.68 -24.98
N ASN A 1080 25.45 0.06 -24.67
CA ASN A 1080 25.78 -0.37 -23.30
C ASN A 1080 26.17 0.83 -22.41
N LYS A 1081 25.35 1.10 -21.38
CA LYS A 1081 25.52 2.21 -20.44
C LYS A 1081 26.84 2.16 -19.64
N MET A 1082 27.39 0.97 -19.41
CA MET A 1082 28.66 0.79 -18.68
C MET A 1082 29.86 1.26 -19.52
N THR A 1083 29.84 1.07 -20.84
CA THR A 1083 30.96 1.40 -21.75
C THR A 1083 30.83 2.77 -22.41
N ASN A 1084 29.61 3.28 -22.57
CA ASN A 1084 29.39 4.65 -23.06
C ASN A 1084 29.50 5.70 -21.94
N PHE A 1085 29.78 5.29 -20.69
CA PHE A 1085 29.86 6.15 -19.50
C PHE A 1085 28.66 7.10 -19.30
N SER A 1086 27.48 6.72 -19.82
CA SER A 1086 26.28 7.56 -19.83
C SER A 1086 25.52 7.60 -18.50
N THR A 1087 26.13 7.04 -17.45
CA THR A 1087 25.73 7.16 -16.05
C THR A 1087 26.64 8.08 -15.23
N ILE A 1088 27.74 8.60 -15.79
CA ILE A 1088 28.63 9.53 -15.07
C ILE A 1088 28.01 10.94 -15.04
N HIS A 1089 27.66 11.41 -13.84
CA HIS A 1089 26.90 12.64 -13.61
C HIS A 1089 27.58 13.97 -14.00
N HIS A 1090 28.83 13.94 -14.48
CA HIS A 1090 29.54 15.11 -15.02
C HIS A 1090 29.76 15.05 -16.55
N MET A 1091 29.23 14.03 -17.25
CA MET A 1091 29.37 13.81 -18.69
C MET A 1091 28.05 14.10 -19.43
N ASP A 1092 27.93 15.28 -20.05
CA ASP A 1092 26.74 15.69 -20.82
C ASP A 1092 26.64 15.00 -22.19
N GLN A 1093 26.08 13.79 -22.17
CA GLN A 1093 25.76 12.99 -23.35
C GLN A 1093 24.81 13.70 -24.35
N THR A 1094 24.17 14.82 -23.97
CA THR A 1094 23.27 15.60 -24.84
C THR A 1094 24.03 16.65 -25.67
N VAL A 1095 25.08 17.27 -25.12
CA VAL A 1095 25.99 18.16 -25.86
C VAL A 1095 26.86 17.35 -26.84
N SER A 1096 27.29 16.15 -26.43
CA SER A 1096 27.68 15.10 -27.37
C SER A 1096 27.66 13.73 -26.71
N PRO A 1097 27.19 12.67 -27.38
CA PRO A 1097 27.33 11.31 -26.87
C PRO A 1097 28.81 10.93 -26.81
N PHE A 1098 29.26 10.37 -25.70
CA PHE A 1098 30.67 10.03 -25.46
C PHE A 1098 31.21 9.12 -26.58
N MET A 1099 30.46 8.07 -26.91
CA MET A 1099 30.66 7.28 -28.13
C MET A 1099 29.90 7.93 -29.31
N ARG A 1100 30.56 8.86 -30.05
CA ARG A 1100 29.96 9.58 -31.21
C ARG A 1100 29.63 8.70 -32.43
N LYS A 1101 30.44 8.74 -33.49
CA LYS A 1101 30.14 8.13 -34.81
C LYS A 1101 30.98 6.89 -35.15
N GLY A 1102 32.11 6.67 -34.47
CA GLY A 1102 32.96 5.48 -34.67
C GLY A 1102 33.67 5.37 -36.02
N LYS A 1103 33.58 6.39 -36.89
CA LYS A 1103 34.17 6.43 -38.23
C LYS A 1103 35.36 7.39 -38.29
N VAL A 1104 36.27 7.12 -39.23
CA VAL A 1104 37.32 8.05 -39.67
C VAL A 1104 36.68 9.08 -40.61
N GLY A 1105 37.16 10.32 -40.61
CA GLY A 1105 36.62 11.39 -41.46
C GLY A 1105 35.41 12.13 -40.87
N ASP A 1106 35.12 11.98 -39.57
CA ASP A 1106 34.10 12.82 -38.89
C ASP A 1106 34.51 14.30 -38.94
N TRP A 1107 35.82 14.57 -39.00
CA TRP A 1107 36.41 15.88 -39.22
C TRP A 1107 35.89 16.62 -40.46
N LYS A 1108 35.55 15.91 -41.55
CA LYS A 1108 35.01 16.51 -42.79
C LYS A 1108 33.65 17.21 -42.62
N ASN A 1109 32.99 17.04 -41.46
CA ASN A 1109 31.72 17.70 -41.11
C ASN A 1109 31.91 19.01 -40.33
N LEU A 1110 33.13 19.36 -39.91
CA LEU A 1110 33.41 20.49 -39.02
C LEU A 1110 34.57 21.37 -39.50
N PHE A 1111 35.56 20.81 -40.19
CA PHE A 1111 36.57 21.60 -40.90
C PHE A 1111 35.94 22.27 -42.13
N THR A 1112 36.15 23.56 -42.30
CA THR A 1112 36.01 24.21 -43.62
C THR A 1112 37.22 23.85 -44.50
N VAL A 1113 37.10 23.97 -45.83
CA VAL A 1113 38.22 23.66 -46.76
C VAL A 1113 39.50 24.41 -46.37
N SER A 1114 39.39 25.71 -46.07
CA SER A 1114 40.54 26.53 -45.64
C SER A 1114 41.09 26.15 -44.25
N GLN A 1115 40.27 25.60 -43.34
CA GLN A 1115 40.76 25.02 -42.08
C GLN A 1115 41.51 23.71 -42.32
N ASP A 1116 41.07 22.92 -43.31
CA ASP A 1116 41.67 21.63 -43.66
C ASP A 1116 43.04 21.78 -44.34
N GLU A 1117 43.11 22.63 -45.36
CA GLU A 1117 44.35 22.99 -46.06
C GLU A 1117 45.41 23.51 -45.07
N LYS A 1118 45.01 24.42 -44.17
CA LYS A 1118 45.88 24.98 -43.14
C LYS A 1118 46.33 23.94 -42.10
N PHE A 1119 45.47 22.96 -41.77
CA PHE A 1119 45.84 21.87 -40.87
C PHE A 1119 46.89 20.96 -41.50
N ASP A 1120 46.76 20.63 -42.79
CA ASP A 1120 47.72 19.77 -43.48
C ASP A 1120 49.06 20.46 -43.76
N GLU A 1121 49.11 21.78 -43.96
CA GLU A 1121 50.38 22.51 -43.99
C GLU A 1121 51.10 22.47 -42.64
N ASP A 1122 50.40 22.79 -41.55
CA ASP A 1122 50.97 22.78 -40.18
C ASP A 1122 51.42 21.37 -39.75
N TYR A 1123 50.62 20.35 -40.08
CA TYR A 1123 50.96 18.94 -39.87
C TYR A 1123 52.22 18.54 -40.66
N LYS A 1124 52.32 18.89 -41.96
CA LYS A 1124 53.52 18.63 -42.79
C LYS A 1124 54.76 19.40 -42.31
N GLN A 1125 54.60 20.58 -41.70
CA GLN A 1125 55.73 21.31 -41.12
C GLN A 1125 56.24 20.68 -39.81
N LYS A 1126 55.34 20.22 -38.93
CA LYS A 1126 55.68 19.63 -37.62
C LYS A 1126 56.17 18.18 -37.74
N MET A 1127 55.55 17.39 -38.62
CA MET A 1127 55.87 15.97 -38.84
C MET A 1127 56.91 15.78 -39.94
N LYS A 1128 58.06 16.48 -39.87
CA LYS A 1128 59.18 16.28 -40.81
C LYS A 1128 59.95 15.01 -40.45
N ASN A 1129 60.10 14.10 -41.42
CA ASN A 1129 60.70 12.76 -41.28
C ASN A 1129 60.09 11.88 -40.17
N PRO A 1130 58.79 11.54 -40.23
CA PRO A 1130 58.21 10.54 -39.36
C PRO A 1130 58.49 9.15 -39.93
N THR A 1131 58.93 8.20 -39.10
CA THR A 1131 59.07 6.76 -39.44
C THR A 1131 57.73 6.05 -39.63
N LEU A 1132 56.63 6.79 -39.72
CA LEU A 1132 55.27 6.30 -39.59
C LEU A 1132 54.31 7.18 -40.39
N GLN A 1133 53.40 6.55 -41.13
CA GLN A 1133 52.43 7.23 -41.97
C GLN A 1133 51.01 6.84 -41.59
N PHE A 1134 50.08 7.79 -41.70
CA PHE A 1134 48.65 7.58 -41.46
C PHE A 1134 47.87 7.77 -42.76
N CYS A 1135 46.95 6.85 -43.04
CA CYS A 1135 45.97 7.07 -44.10
C CYS A 1135 45.00 8.17 -43.64
N LEU A 1136 44.80 9.19 -44.48
CA LEU A 1136 43.99 10.38 -44.15
C LEU A 1136 42.59 10.35 -44.79
N ASP A 1137 42.39 9.50 -45.80
CA ASP A 1137 41.12 9.31 -46.51
C ASP A 1137 40.60 7.88 -46.35
N ALA A 1138 39.27 7.73 -46.44
CA ALA A 1138 38.54 6.55 -45.97
C ALA A 1138 37.72 5.84 -47.08
N GLU A 1139 38.18 5.93 -48.33
CA GLU A 1139 37.65 5.18 -49.49
C GLU A 1139 38.69 4.19 -50.05
N ALA A 1140 39.41 3.52 -49.13
CA ALA A 1140 40.30 2.38 -49.37
C ALA A 1140 40.17 1.39 -48.20
#